data_AF-A0A4R6DZN8-F1
#
_entry.id   AF-A0A4R6DZN8-F1
#
_cell.length_a   1.000
_cell.length_b   1.000
_cell.length_c   1.000
_cell.angle_alpha   90.00
_cell.angle_beta   90.00
_cell.angle_gamma   90.00
#
_symmetry.space_group_name_H-M   'P 1'
#
loop_
_entity.id
_entity.type
_entity.pdbx_description
1 polymer ?
#
loop_
_entity_poly.entity_id
_entity_poly.type
_entity_poly.pdbx_seq_one_letter_code
_entity_poly.pdbx_strand_id
1 'polypeptide(L)'
;MKRNNLPATTSLLGLSLAVLAHHPAQAAPCGTINTAVFDTSGLACDGPAFVGSGLTSLTIAVSSTISGGAVGLQSTSSILDSLINDGVISGSDRAFLNAGGSIGTLSNAGTLSASAAQSAAIHNVATIGLIHNQISGTIVGQYAGISNSGFIGDATSGTIGTIINAGLITGSGSGTLTSNGIVNGNGGYIGLIENQAGGTITSNSSGIFNYGGSTIGTVTNSGMISGPLYGIGNDATIISVENTGGTIAGDQAGIWNSAQGHIDSIDNDGFIVSSGGIGVSNSGSIGTLSNSGTLSAATAIQNDGAGTIGAVVNSGLIAGNISNTSANALTIVGGIGGTIGTLTGASGGTGSADKGTITSTAADVVFSDGALLLNDNIVATGHTIANTGAQLLLSNQVTMTGAYLQTTGSLQLESSSAGLTVTGAANITGGEIELGGFSANANNLVNQGSVLVVSGGSGSTFTGLSYASDVEGLELAGSVTGNSLSLAGGNNYIGGSLATLSNSGTLNAFNPIYVASTGTLGTLTNSGALIGVGAGVRNLGSIGTISNDGSIVGGTIGVYNYGSASSISELNSSGTIQGLLGIVNDGTIGLLHNEGLVSGSVNAIFSSGQLGTIRNAGVIAGNIVNTSTNALSFTGGTISAPGTLTGYAGGIGTISSTAANVLFLGGGVQLLNSNINVGSHSVVNNGVLMVNEAISITGNYTQSAGGLLIGVSSSSYGNLLVSDNASLTGGFINMRALGGGSVQEGTYTIVSAGSGLSLGNLSYYASGYVVTGSLVTVGGNTQLVLTVGDGGGVPTTDYTRIGQQQGGFATGMGVALDRIAAIASSSGVTPAAAAFQSDVLAPLGALSEGEQQVGVAQLAPNQLTPQLITTAVKPVAMAIGQHQQMIAGAMNGSDRNAVAQMAGMTGQSSGDGLLGQRGAFWGELVGGVAERDNSHRAAGYRASSAGFVIGADWYASPRFMAGLAFSWIRNDLDGRGVSSGSKTQADTYQLTAYSLWQPDWADGRLSIAGQLGIGVNRYDQSRRIDFLGVKAKADYDGEQYLGQVTVGYDFPLNQNLTLTPQFSLMAARLENDGYTEHGAGAANLKVDHLSTDVLTQELGVKLSASFDTAAGRLAPDVKVAWLHEYEDGAIRTNGAMGGVAFTSSSARLSADGVTVGVGATLDKKNGVKLRLEYNGDFRHAYQAHTGVLRASWDF
;
A
#
# COMPACT_ATOMS: atom_id res chain seq x y z
N MET A 1 0.09 44.95 -8.42
CA MET A 1 -1.34 45.31 -8.51
C MET A 1 -1.83 45.59 -7.08
N LYS A 2 -2.37 46.80 -6.81
CA LYS A 2 -2.94 47.33 -5.53
C LYS A 2 -1.95 47.50 -4.34
N ARG A 3 -1.53 48.69 -3.87
CA ARG A 3 -2.13 49.94 -3.31
C ARG A 3 -2.51 49.91 -1.81
N ASN A 4 -2.08 50.98 -1.12
CA ASN A 4 -2.45 51.57 0.20
C ASN A 4 -1.53 51.16 1.37
N ASN A 5 -1.04 52.03 2.27
CA ASN A 5 -1.19 53.47 2.54
C ASN A 5 0.00 53.98 3.40
N LEU A 6 0.40 55.24 3.17
CA LEU A 6 1.24 56.14 4.01
C LEU A 6 0.49 56.57 5.31
N PRO A 7 1.09 57.21 6.36
CA PRO A 7 2.06 58.35 6.32
C PRO A 7 3.23 58.31 7.34
N ALA A 8 4.45 58.77 7.02
CA ALA A 8 5.00 60.13 7.12
C ALA A 8 4.95 60.80 8.52
N THR A 9 6.12 60.95 9.16
CA THR A 9 6.45 61.97 10.19
C THR A 9 7.96 62.29 10.09
N THR A 10 8.32 63.40 9.45
CA THR A 10 8.85 64.64 10.04
C THR A 10 10.22 64.54 10.72
N SER A 11 11.22 65.04 9.99
CA SER A 11 12.50 65.55 10.47
C SER A 11 12.33 66.67 11.51
N LEU A 12 13.12 66.64 12.58
CA LEU A 12 13.50 67.84 13.32
C LEU A 12 14.99 67.79 13.67
N LEU A 13 15.80 68.43 12.83
CA LEU A 13 17.11 68.96 13.18
C LEU A 13 16.88 70.25 13.98
N GLY A 14 17.52 70.35 15.14
CA GLY A 14 17.60 71.61 15.88
C GLY A 14 17.67 71.41 17.39
N LEU A 15 18.87 71.18 17.92
CA LEU A 15 19.18 71.68 19.25
C LEU A 15 20.37 72.64 19.19
N SER A 16 20.02 73.87 19.52
CA SER A 16 20.84 75.05 19.64
C SER A 16 21.89 74.94 20.74
N LEU A 17 23.10 75.37 20.40
CA LEU A 17 24.10 75.90 21.32
C LEU A 17 23.45 76.93 22.27
N ALA A 18 23.43 76.63 23.56
CA ALA A 18 23.26 77.61 24.61
C ALA A 18 24.43 77.46 25.58
N VAL A 19 25.54 78.12 25.25
CA VAL A 19 26.62 78.40 26.20
C VAL A 19 26.09 79.50 27.13
N LEU A 20 25.59 79.11 28.30
CA LEU A 20 25.40 80.01 29.42
C LEU A 20 26.72 80.05 30.20
N ALA A 21 27.51 81.10 29.99
CA ALA A 21 28.67 81.40 30.79
C ALA A 21 28.23 81.71 32.23
N HIS A 22 28.44 80.77 33.15
CA HIS A 22 28.53 81.05 34.58
C HIS A 22 30.01 81.17 34.95
N HIS A 23 30.35 82.27 35.62
CA HIS A 23 31.68 82.54 36.13
C HIS A 23 32.19 81.38 37.01
N PRO A 24 33.45 80.92 36.86
CA PRO A 24 34.02 79.92 37.75
C PRO A 24 34.29 80.57 39.11
N ALA A 25 33.78 79.97 40.18
CA ALA A 25 34.36 80.16 41.50
C ALA A 25 35.84 79.74 41.40
N GLN A 26 36.76 80.57 41.92
CA GLN A 26 38.18 80.23 41.99
C GLN A 26 38.35 78.88 42.67
N ALA A 27 38.89 77.91 41.94
CA ALA A 27 39.17 76.59 42.45
C ALA A 27 40.32 76.64 43.47
N ALA A 28 40.12 76.02 44.63
CA ALA A 28 41.17 75.86 45.64
C ALA A 28 42.11 74.71 45.23
N PRO A 29 43.41 74.75 45.58
CA PRO A 29 44.30 73.61 45.34
C PRO A 29 43.86 72.38 46.15
N CYS A 30 43.78 71.22 45.50
CA CYS A 30 43.29 69.96 46.09
C CYS A 30 44.04 69.51 47.37
N GLY A 31 45.33 69.80 47.48
CA GLY A 31 46.16 69.40 48.63
C GLY A 31 46.32 67.87 48.81
N THR A 32 46.98 67.47 49.91
CA THR A 32 47.11 66.05 50.30
C THR A 32 45.89 65.61 51.12
N ILE A 33 45.21 64.56 50.68
CA ILE A 33 44.07 63.94 51.35
C ILE A 33 44.60 63.02 52.46
N ASN A 34 44.45 63.44 53.71
CA ASN A 34 44.92 62.73 54.92
C ASN A 34 43.80 62.35 55.92
N THR A 35 42.53 62.58 55.57
CA THR A 35 41.36 62.34 56.44
C THR A 35 40.61 61.09 56.03
N ALA A 36 40.03 60.35 56.98
CA ALA A 36 39.35 59.05 56.76
C ALA A 36 38.15 59.09 55.78
N VAL A 37 37.56 60.27 55.56
CA VAL A 37 36.55 60.53 54.52
C VAL A 37 36.87 61.88 53.88
N PHE A 38 36.83 61.95 52.55
CA PHE A 38 37.00 63.18 51.77
C PHE A 38 35.86 63.30 50.75
N ASP A 39 35.03 64.34 50.88
CA ASP A 39 33.87 64.63 50.02
C ASP A 39 34.05 66.02 49.37
N THR A 40 33.94 66.10 48.05
CA THR A 40 34.09 67.34 47.29
C THR A 40 32.79 68.13 47.08
N SER A 41 31.68 67.77 47.75
CA SER A 41 30.37 68.41 47.56
C SER A 41 30.45 69.94 47.57
N GLY A 42 30.30 70.58 46.40
CA GLY A 42 30.30 72.03 46.24
C GLY A 42 31.67 72.72 46.04
N LEU A 43 32.78 71.98 45.97
CA LEU A 43 34.12 72.51 45.70
C LEU A 43 34.65 71.99 44.36
N ALA A 44 34.93 72.90 43.41
CA ALA A 44 35.78 72.58 42.26
C ALA A 44 37.23 72.86 42.68
N CYS A 45 38.11 71.87 42.53
CA CYS A 45 39.51 72.02 42.92
C CYS A 45 40.42 71.87 41.69
N ASP A 46 41.45 72.71 41.62
CA ASP A 46 42.39 72.78 40.50
C ASP A 46 43.80 72.36 40.96
N GLY A 47 44.34 71.28 40.39
CA GLY A 47 45.65 70.70 40.72
C GLY A 47 45.61 69.27 41.29
N PRO A 48 46.76 68.57 41.39
CA PRO A 48 46.81 67.15 41.73
C PRO A 48 46.32 66.86 43.17
N ALA A 49 45.39 65.92 43.32
CA ALA A 49 44.98 65.39 44.61
C ALA A 49 45.83 64.16 44.97
N PHE A 50 46.66 64.27 46.01
CA PHE A 50 47.49 63.16 46.50
C PHE A 50 46.84 62.51 47.71
N VAL A 51 46.62 61.19 47.66
CA VAL A 51 46.26 60.42 48.86
C VAL A 51 47.52 60.23 49.70
N GLY A 52 47.46 60.60 50.98
CA GLY A 52 48.61 60.51 51.89
C GLY A 52 49.18 59.10 52.02
N SER A 53 50.51 59.00 52.09
CA SER A 53 51.24 57.73 52.22
C SER A 53 50.98 57.05 53.57
N GLY A 54 50.72 55.74 53.58
CA GLY A 54 50.60 54.95 54.82
C GLY A 54 49.24 54.99 55.52
N LEU A 55 48.21 55.51 54.87
CA LEU A 55 46.84 55.50 55.37
C LEU A 55 46.22 54.10 55.26
N THR A 56 45.49 53.67 56.30
CA THR A 56 44.76 52.40 56.34
C THR A 56 43.26 52.65 56.41
N SER A 57 42.48 52.17 55.44
CA SER A 57 41.01 52.25 55.39
C SER A 57 40.46 53.68 55.21
N LEU A 58 40.26 54.08 53.95
CA LEU A 58 39.82 55.41 53.52
C LEU A 58 38.78 55.33 52.40
N THR A 59 37.72 56.13 52.49
CA THR A 59 36.73 56.35 51.44
C THR A 59 36.86 57.77 50.86
N ILE A 60 37.00 57.86 49.53
CA ILE A 60 37.01 59.13 48.80
C ILE A 60 35.74 59.22 47.96
N ALA A 61 34.96 60.29 48.12
CA ALA A 61 33.76 60.57 47.34
C ALA A 61 33.93 61.88 46.55
N VAL A 62 33.76 61.82 45.24
CA VAL A 62 33.90 62.96 44.32
C VAL A 62 32.56 63.19 43.63
N SER A 63 31.86 64.25 44.02
CA SER A 63 30.52 64.60 43.51
C SER A 63 30.51 65.85 42.61
N SER A 64 31.66 66.53 42.47
CA SER A 64 31.84 67.78 41.71
C SER A 64 32.93 67.64 40.64
N THR A 65 33.94 68.52 40.57
CA THR A 65 35.04 68.43 39.60
C THR A 65 36.39 68.48 40.31
N ILE A 66 37.20 67.44 40.11
CA ILE A 66 38.65 67.46 40.31
C ILE A 66 39.27 67.60 38.92
N SER A 67 39.91 68.73 38.63
CA SER A 67 40.55 68.99 37.34
C SER A 67 41.92 69.61 37.51
N GLY A 68 42.84 69.44 36.57
CA GLY A 68 44.12 70.14 36.54
C GLY A 68 45.32 69.31 37.03
N GLY A 69 46.52 69.69 36.57
CA GLY A 69 47.76 68.92 36.77
C GLY A 69 47.92 67.73 35.82
N ALA A 70 49.03 67.00 35.98
CA ALA A 70 49.31 65.78 35.19
C ALA A 70 48.42 64.60 35.61
N VAL A 71 48.13 64.48 36.91
CA VAL A 71 47.30 63.42 37.47
C VAL A 71 46.18 64.05 38.29
N GLY A 72 44.92 63.68 38.01
CA GLY A 72 43.76 64.16 38.76
C GLY A 72 43.79 63.67 40.22
N LEU A 73 43.81 62.35 40.40
CA LEU A 73 43.93 61.71 41.71
C LEU A 73 44.99 60.60 41.71
N GLN A 74 45.92 60.66 42.67
CA GLN A 74 47.02 59.70 42.79
C GLN A 74 47.02 59.02 44.16
N SER A 75 47.08 57.69 44.16
CA SER A 75 47.30 56.86 45.35
C SER A 75 48.75 56.36 45.41
N THR A 76 49.46 56.65 46.52
CA THR A 76 50.84 56.19 46.75
C THR A 76 50.98 55.46 48.09
N SER A 77 51.12 54.13 48.07
CA SER A 77 51.32 53.32 49.28
C SER A 77 50.21 53.45 50.35
N SER A 78 48.96 53.63 49.92
CA SER A 78 47.78 53.79 50.79
C SER A 78 46.78 52.65 50.57
N ILE A 79 46.00 52.29 51.60
CA ILE A 79 44.89 51.34 51.51
C ILE A 79 43.57 52.13 51.48
N LEU A 80 42.93 52.17 50.31
CA LEU A 80 41.60 52.75 50.09
C LEU A 80 40.55 51.64 50.16
N ASP A 81 39.48 51.85 50.92
CA ASP A 81 38.32 50.94 50.86
C ASP A 81 37.49 51.23 49.62
N SER A 82 37.20 52.51 49.36
CA SER A 82 36.46 52.92 48.18
C SER A 82 36.83 54.29 47.62
N LEU A 83 36.79 54.41 46.29
CA LEU A 83 36.81 55.65 45.53
C LEU A 83 35.50 55.73 44.74
N ILE A 84 34.64 56.68 45.07
CA ILE A 84 33.33 56.90 44.44
C ILE A 84 33.39 58.19 43.62
N ASN A 85 33.17 58.12 42.32
CA ASN A 85 33.09 59.27 41.43
C ASN A 85 31.71 59.40 40.80
N ASP A 86 30.95 60.39 41.26
CA ASP A 86 29.67 60.82 40.67
C ASP A 86 29.83 62.11 39.86
N GLY A 87 31.00 62.75 39.93
CA GLY A 87 31.36 64.01 39.27
C GLY A 87 32.34 63.84 38.10
N VAL A 88 33.32 64.72 37.98
CA VAL A 88 34.39 64.67 36.96
C VAL A 88 35.74 64.61 37.65
N ILE A 89 36.55 63.60 37.36
CA ILE A 89 37.99 63.58 37.68
C ILE A 89 38.75 63.63 36.37
N SER A 90 39.55 64.67 36.18
CA SER A 90 40.35 64.86 34.98
C SER A 90 41.78 65.28 35.29
N GLY A 91 42.72 64.75 34.51
CA GLY A 91 44.13 65.15 34.52
C GLY A 91 44.68 65.17 33.09
N SER A 92 45.79 65.88 32.85
CA SER A 92 46.34 65.88 31.50
C SER A 92 46.91 64.50 31.12
N ASP A 93 47.63 63.81 32.00
CA ASP A 93 48.20 62.47 31.75
C ASP A 93 47.34 61.33 32.33
N ARG A 94 46.71 61.49 33.50
CA ARG A 94 45.91 60.43 34.15
C ARG A 94 44.74 61.05 34.91
N ALA A 95 43.54 60.49 34.81
CA ALA A 95 42.46 60.87 35.73
C ALA A 95 42.72 60.25 37.11
N PHE A 96 43.11 58.99 37.13
CA PHE A 96 43.45 58.23 38.31
C PHE A 96 44.73 57.40 38.13
N LEU A 97 45.68 57.53 39.07
CA LEU A 97 46.91 56.74 39.13
C LEU A 97 46.99 55.97 40.45
N ASN A 98 47.03 54.64 40.39
CA ASN A 98 47.39 53.80 41.53
C ASN A 98 48.87 53.37 41.43
N ALA A 99 49.73 54.03 42.21
CA ALA A 99 51.18 53.81 42.24
C ALA A 99 51.62 53.29 43.62
N GLY A 100 51.45 51.99 43.85
CA GLY A 100 51.82 51.30 45.10
C GLY A 100 50.72 51.21 46.16
N GLY A 101 49.49 51.68 45.88
CA GLY A 101 48.34 51.56 46.80
C GLY A 101 47.51 50.28 46.59
N SER A 102 46.70 49.95 47.59
CA SER A 102 45.66 48.91 47.51
C SER A 102 44.28 49.56 47.57
N ILE A 103 43.41 49.27 46.62
CA ILE A 103 42.05 49.82 46.55
C ILE A 103 41.06 48.68 46.62
N GLY A 104 40.07 48.76 47.49
CA GLY A 104 38.92 47.85 47.48
C GLY A 104 38.08 48.06 46.22
N THR A 105 37.34 49.17 46.15
CA THR A 105 36.41 49.47 45.04
C THR A 105 36.60 50.87 44.46
N LEU A 106 36.70 50.99 43.14
CA LEU A 106 36.56 52.24 42.39
C LEU A 106 35.20 52.21 41.67
N SER A 107 34.23 52.99 42.14
CA SER A 107 32.90 53.12 41.54
C SER A 107 32.80 54.44 40.76
N ASN A 108 32.44 54.38 39.48
CA ASN A 108 32.32 55.54 38.60
C ASN A 108 30.90 55.65 38.01
N ALA A 109 30.12 56.63 38.45
CA ALA A 109 28.87 57.05 37.81
C ALA A 109 29.03 58.37 37.02
N GLY A 110 30.14 59.09 37.22
CA GLY A 110 30.52 60.32 36.54
C GLY A 110 31.54 60.11 35.41
N THR A 111 32.44 61.08 35.20
CA THR A 111 33.49 61.04 34.16
C THR A 111 34.89 60.95 34.74
N LEU A 112 35.68 59.99 34.28
CA LEU A 112 37.14 59.94 34.43
C LEU A 112 37.78 60.23 33.09
N SER A 113 38.54 61.32 32.96
CA SER A 113 39.13 61.70 31.67
C SER A 113 40.61 62.09 31.71
N ALA A 114 41.37 61.64 30.71
CA ALA A 114 42.75 62.06 30.48
C ALA A 114 42.95 62.54 29.03
N SER A 115 43.67 63.66 28.84
CA SER A 115 43.65 64.40 27.56
C SER A 115 44.97 64.44 26.79
N ALA A 116 46.11 64.08 27.40
CA ALA A 116 47.43 64.10 26.76
C ALA A 116 47.62 62.88 25.87
N ALA A 117 48.46 62.99 24.83
CA ALA A 117 48.85 61.82 24.05
C ALA A 117 49.50 60.74 24.95
N GLN A 118 49.20 59.47 24.71
CA GLN A 118 49.68 58.32 25.51
C GLN A 118 49.11 58.21 26.94
N SER A 119 48.09 59.00 27.28
CA SER A 119 47.43 58.95 28.60
C SER A 119 46.41 57.83 28.77
N ALA A 120 46.32 57.27 29.97
CA ALA A 120 45.21 56.40 30.38
C ALA A 120 44.33 57.11 31.42
N ALA A 121 43.00 57.00 31.33
CA ALA A 121 42.13 57.59 32.36
C ALA A 121 42.39 56.93 33.72
N ILE A 122 42.36 55.60 33.78
CA ILE A 122 42.83 54.83 34.92
C ILE A 122 44.16 54.17 34.56
N HIS A 123 45.21 54.43 35.33
CA HIS A 123 46.48 53.71 35.22
C HIS A 123 46.82 53.02 36.54
N ASN A 124 46.83 51.68 36.52
CA ASN A 124 47.12 50.85 37.68
C ASN A 124 48.47 50.15 37.52
N VAL A 125 49.35 50.36 38.51
CA VAL A 125 50.60 49.60 38.68
C VAL A 125 50.70 48.93 40.06
N ALA A 126 49.58 48.83 40.79
CA ALA A 126 49.47 48.16 42.09
C ALA A 126 48.15 47.37 42.18
N THR A 127 47.42 47.37 43.30
CA THR A 127 46.23 46.51 43.46
C THR A 127 44.93 47.31 43.47
N ILE A 128 43.97 46.92 42.64
CA ILE A 128 42.57 47.35 42.69
C ILE A 128 41.69 46.09 42.78
N GLY A 129 40.79 46.01 43.75
CA GLY A 129 39.85 44.90 43.88
C GLY A 129 38.79 44.94 42.78
N LEU A 130 38.01 46.02 42.73
CA LEU A 130 36.90 46.21 41.79
C LEU A 130 36.97 47.59 41.13
N ILE A 131 36.81 47.64 39.82
CA ILE A 131 36.42 48.84 39.07
C ILE A 131 34.97 48.64 38.62
N HIS A 132 34.06 49.51 39.02
CA HIS A 132 32.64 49.46 38.63
C HIS A 132 32.26 50.75 37.90
N ASN A 133 32.22 50.69 36.57
CA ASN A 133 31.72 51.78 35.72
C ASN A 133 30.21 51.61 35.52
N GLN A 134 29.41 52.45 36.17
CA GLN A 134 27.95 52.38 36.16
C GLN A 134 27.38 52.87 34.82
N ILE A 135 26.06 52.74 34.61
CA ILE A 135 25.36 53.06 33.34
C ILE A 135 25.67 54.49 32.83
N SER A 136 25.75 55.49 33.71
CA SER A 136 26.09 56.87 33.35
C SER A 136 27.60 57.14 33.32
N GLY A 137 28.40 56.18 33.78
CA GLY A 137 29.84 56.29 33.94
C GLY A 137 30.58 56.33 32.60
N THR A 138 31.51 57.27 32.48
CA THR A 138 32.36 57.46 31.30
C THR A 138 33.83 57.46 31.71
N ILE A 139 34.64 56.56 31.14
CA ILE A 139 36.08 56.45 31.39
C ILE A 139 36.81 56.63 30.05
N VAL A 140 37.55 57.73 29.89
CA VAL A 140 38.11 58.15 28.58
C VAL A 140 39.56 58.60 28.70
N GLY A 141 40.48 57.84 28.10
CA GLY A 141 41.88 58.29 27.94
C GLY A 141 42.30 58.31 26.47
N GLN A 142 43.34 59.06 26.13
CA GLN A 142 43.78 59.12 24.73
C GLN A 142 44.47 57.83 24.25
N TYR A 143 45.14 57.09 25.13
CA TYR A 143 45.74 55.78 24.84
C TYR A 143 44.92 54.62 25.40
N ALA A 144 44.38 54.75 26.61
CA ALA A 144 43.50 53.74 27.18
C ALA A 144 42.42 54.33 28.08
N GLY A 145 41.21 53.77 28.09
CA GLY A 145 40.27 54.02 29.17
C GLY A 145 40.86 53.49 30.49
N ILE A 146 41.26 52.23 30.48
CA ILE A 146 41.93 51.58 31.61
C ILE A 146 43.24 50.95 31.15
N SER A 147 44.34 51.24 31.84
CA SER A 147 45.64 50.63 31.63
C SER A 147 46.10 49.95 32.93
N ASN A 148 46.22 48.64 32.89
CA ASN A 148 46.83 47.83 33.94
C ASN A 148 48.22 47.39 33.47
N SER A 149 49.27 47.77 34.19
CA SER A 149 50.64 47.42 33.80
C SER A 149 51.55 47.20 34.99
N GLY A 150 52.57 46.35 34.86
CA GLY A 150 53.74 46.40 35.74
C GLY A 150 54.78 47.42 35.27
N PHE A 151 55.65 47.88 36.18
CA PHE A 151 56.86 48.63 35.83
C PHE A 151 57.97 47.66 35.44
N ILE A 152 58.69 47.91 34.34
CA ILE A 152 59.81 47.04 33.92
C ILE A 152 60.90 47.09 34.99
N GLY A 153 61.10 45.98 35.72
CA GLY A 153 62.15 45.82 36.72
C GLY A 153 61.73 45.97 38.20
N ASP A 154 60.42 46.11 38.50
CA ASP A 154 59.90 46.14 39.87
C ASP A 154 59.16 44.83 40.25
N ALA A 155 59.11 44.49 41.54
CA ALA A 155 58.53 43.25 42.06
C ALA A 155 56.99 43.25 42.13
N THR A 156 56.33 44.38 41.86
CA THR A 156 54.87 44.51 41.89
C THR A 156 54.31 44.74 40.50
N SER A 157 53.52 43.79 39.99
CA SER A 157 52.72 43.95 38.78
C SER A 157 51.31 44.46 39.11
N GLY A 158 50.75 45.28 38.21
CA GLY A 158 49.37 45.76 38.35
C GLY A 158 48.37 44.60 38.43
N THR A 159 47.59 44.54 39.50
CA THR A 159 46.55 43.55 39.73
C THR A 159 45.19 44.25 39.82
N ILE A 160 44.25 43.88 38.95
CA ILE A 160 42.84 44.25 39.06
C ILE A 160 42.04 42.96 39.30
N GLY A 161 41.24 42.89 40.36
CA GLY A 161 40.38 41.73 40.60
C GLY A 161 39.26 41.65 39.56
N THR A 162 38.43 42.67 39.48
CA THR A 162 37.26 42.72 38.58
C THR A 162 37.06 44.09 37.97
N ILE A 163 36.69 44.15 36.69
CA ILE A 163 36.17 45.33 36.01
C ILE A 163 34.72 45.03 35.63
N ILE A 164 33.75 45.77 36.16
CA ILE A 164 32.34 45.73 35.75
C ILE A 164 32.05 47.01 34.97
N ASN A 165 31.55 46.87 33.74
CA ASN A 165 31.19 47.98 32.88
C ASN A 165 29.74 47.91 32.43
N ALA A 166 28.93 48.88 32.84
CA ALA A 166 27.58 49.14 32.31
C ALA A 166 27.50 50.48 31.53
N GLY A 167 28.57 51.30 31.58
CA GLY A 167 28.69 52.59 30.88
C GLY A 167 29.68 52.54 29.71
N LEU A 168 30.38 53.65 29.46
CA LEU A 168 31.38 53.76 28.40
C LEU A 168 32.81 53.69 28.95
N ILE A 169 33.62 52.75 28.44
CA ILE A 169 35.08 52.74 28.58
C ILE A 169 35.68 52.92 27.19
N THR A 170 36.49 53.96 27.00
CA THR A 170 37.08 54.18 25.69
C THR A 170 38.48 54.80 25.67
N GLY A 171 39.25 54.36 24.67
CA GLY A 171 40.44 55.05 24.18
C GLY A 171 40.05 56.00 23.05
N SER A 172 40.07 57.32 23.27
CA SER A 172 39.58 58.31 22.29
C SER A 172 40.55 58.55 21.13
N GLY A 173 41.86 58.43 21.34
CA GLY A 173 42.90 58.77 20.37
C GLY A 173 42.94 60.27 20.00
N SER A 174 44.11 60.77 19.61
CA SER A 174 44.22 62.05 18.89
C SER A 174 45.08 61.86 17.66
N GLY A 175 44.52 62.07 16.47
CA GLY A 175 45.26 61.89 15.20
C GLY A 175 45.58 60.42 14.91
N THR A 176 46.83 60.10 14.57
CA THR A 176 47.30 58.77 14.13
C THR A 176 47.72 57.82 15.26
N LEU A 177 47.44 58.16 16.52
CA LEU A 177 47.87 57.37 17.69
C LEU A 177 46.89 56.22 17.96
N THR A 178 47.41 55.00 18.18
CA THR A 178 46.64 53.81 18.56
C THR A 178 46.17 53.91 20.01
N SER A 179 44.87 53.71 20.25
CA SER A 179 44.21 53.72 21.55
C SER A 179 43.41 52.44 21.77
N ASN A 180 43.21 52.03 23.02
CA ASN A 180 42.45 50.84 23.38
C ASN A 180 41.39 51.16 24.45
N GLY A 181 40.33 50.38 24.58
CA GLY A 181 39.38 50.56 25.69
C GLY A 181 40.05 50.16 27.02
N ILE A 182 40.50 48.92 27.07
CA ILE A 182 41.25 48.35 28.19
C ILE A 182 42.58 47.78 27.68
N VAL A 183 43.68 48.09 28.37
CA VAL A 183 45.01 47.52 28.12
C VAL A 183 45.50 46.81 29.37
N ASN A 184 45.94 45.55 29.23
CA ASN A 184 46.64 44.80 30.26
C ASN A 184 48.02 44.39 29.76
N GLY A 185 49.11 44.87 30.36
CA GLY A 185 50.47 44.61 29.86
C GLY A 185 51.53 44.47 30.95
N ASN A 186 52.77 44.20 30.56
CA ASN A 186 53.95 44.17 31.45
C ASN A 186 53.75 43.33 32.72
N GLY A 187 53.25 42.09 32.61
CA GLY A 187 53.02 41.22 33.77
C GLY A 187 51.74 41.50 34.57
N GLY A 188 50.86 42.39 34.08
CA GLY A 188 49.59 42.73 34.72
C GLY A 188 48.62 41.55 34.80
N TYR A 189 47.85 41.49 35.88
CA TYR A 189 46.77 40.53 36.08
C TYR A 189 45.42 41.24 36.16
N ILE A 190 44.44 40.79 35.36
CA ILE A 190 43.04 41.15 35.53
C ILE A 190 42.25 39.86 35.75
N GLY A 191 41.55 39.72 36.88
CA GLY A 191 40.78 38.50 37.16
C GLY A 191 39.56 38.34 36.26
N LEU A 192 38.68 39.34 36.24
CA LEU A 192 37.43 39.35 35.46
C LEU A 192 37.21 40.71 34.78
N ILE A 193 36.83 40.69 33.50
CA ILE A 193 36.24 41.83 32.81
C ILE A 193 34.80 41.47 32.46
N GLU A 194 33.84 42.12 33.12
CA GLU A 194 32.40 41.97 32.90
C GLU A 194 31.84 43.20 32.19
N ASN A 195 31.58 43.10 30.89
CA ASN A 195 30.87 44.12 30.13
C ASN A 195 29.38 43.76 30.10
N GLN A 196 28.59 44.44 30.93
CA GLN A 196 27.16 44.19 31.11
C GLN A 196 26.32 44.69 29.92
N ALA A 197 25.07 44.25 29.85
CA ALA A 197 24.11 44.76 28.87
C ALA A 197 24.00 46.30 28.95
N GLY A 198 24.21 46.97 27.83
CA GLY A 198 24.28 48.45 27.75
C GLY A 198 25.70 49.02 27.92
N GLY A 199 26.64 48.25 28.45
CA GLY A 199 28.05 48.60 28.53
C GLY A 199 28.73 48.60 27.17
N THR A 200 29.56 49.62 26.93
CA THR A 200 30.38 49.75 25.71
C THR A 200 31.85 49.90 26.08
N ILE A 201 32.68 48.99 25.56
CA ILE A 201 34.15 49.08 25.61
C ILE A 201 34.62 49.31 24.17
N THR A 202 35.18 50.48 23.87
CA THR A 202 35.55 50.82 22.48
C THR A 202 36.78 51.70 22.32
N SER A 203 37.38 51.74 21.13
CA SER A 203 38.54 52.58 20.86
C SER A 203 38.80 52.79 19.36
N ASN A 204 39.94 53.41 19.02
CA ASN A 204 40.40 53.53 17.64
C ASN A 204 41.39 52.41 17.21
N SER A 205 41.67 51.42 18.07
CA SER A 205 42.47 50.24 17.75
C SER A 205 41.77 48.96 18.23
N SER A 206 41.82 48.67 19.54
CA SER A 206 41.16 47.48 20.12
C SER A 206 40.27 47.78 21.31
N GLY A 207 39.13 47.08 21.42
CA GLY A 207 38.25 47.21 22.59
C GLY A 207 39.00 46.80 23.87
N ILE A 208 39.53 45.58 23.87
CA ILE A 208 40.42 45.04 24.91
C ILE A 208 41.73 44.60 24.24
N PHE A 209 42.87 44.93 24.85
CA PHE A 209 44.17 44.45 24.38
C PHE A 209 45.03 43.92 25.53
N ASN A 210 45.46 42.67 25.41
CA ASN A 210 46.30 41.97 26.38
C ASN A 210 47.72 41.80 25.80
N TYR A 211 48.70 42.53 26.33
CA TYR A 211 50.09 42.57 25.85
C TYR A 211 50.99 41.52 26.50
N GLY A 212 52.04 41.08 25.79
CA GLY A 212 53.02 40.08 26.23
C GLY A 212 53.33 40.00 27.73
N GLY A 213 53.18 38.78 28.28
CA GLY A 213 53.50 38.44 29.67
C GLY A 213 52.42 38.75 30.70
N SER A 214 51.27 39.29 30.29
CA SER A 214 50.13 39.58 31.19
C SER A 214 49.05 38.47 31.15
N THR A 215 48.15 38.49 32.12
CA THR A 215 47.05 37.51 32.22
C THR A 215 45.72 38.22 32.45
N ILE A 216 44.72 37.89 31.63
CA ILE A 216 43.32 38.12 31.95
C ILE A 216 42.73 36.75 32.30
N GLY A 217 41.98 36.65 33.40
CA GLY A 217 41.22 35.44 33.71
C GLY A 217 40.08 35.32 32.71
N THR A 218 38.95 35.94 33.01
CA THR A 218 37.72 35.78 32.20
C THR A 218 37.26 37.12 31.65
N VAL A 219 36.83 37.14 30.40
CA VAL A 219 36.10 38.25 29.77
C VAL A 219 34.67 37.82 29.54
N THR A 220 33.70 38.34 30.29
CA THR A 220 32.26 38.11 30.05
C THR A 220 31.65 39.32 29.36
N ASN A 221 30.99 39.13 28.22
CA ASN A 221 30.39 40.21 27.44
C ASN A 221 28.90 39.95 27.14
N SER A 222 28.05 40.82 27.66
CA SER A 222 26.64 40.96 27.28
C SER A 222 26.32 42.35 26.66
N GLY A 223 27.32 43.23 26.59
CA GLY A 223 27.27 44.54 25.93
C GLY A 223 28.03 44.56 24.60
N MET A 224 28.62 45.71 24.25
CA MET A 224 29.45 45.89 23.06
C MET A 224 30.93 46.02 23.40
N ILE A 225 31.78 45.17 22.82
CA ILE A 225 33.24 45.33 22.80
C ILE A 225 33.67 45.52 21.35
N SER A 226 34.26 46.66 21.02
CA SER A 226 34.61 46.93 19.62
C SER A 226 35.81 47.85 19.41
N GLY A 227 36.63 47.53 18.40
CA GLY A 227 37.68 48.42 17.89
C GLY A 227 37.92 48.18 16.40
N PRO A 228 38.35 49.19 15.63
CA PRO A 228 38.52 49.06 14.17
C PRO A 228 39.59 48.03 13.78
N LEU A 229 40.59 47.76 14.62
CA LEU A 229 41.44 46.58 14.41
C LEU A 229 40.78 45.35 15.03
N TYR A 230 40.64 45.33 16.35
CA TYR A 230 40.20 44.15 17.10
C TYR A 230 39.10 44.47 18.11
N GLY A 231 38.08 43.61 18.22
CA GLY A 231 37.23 43.62 19.41
C GLY A 231 38.08 43.29 20.65
N ILE A 232 38.74 42.13 20.60
CA ILE A 232 39.71 41.67 21.60
C ILE A 232 41.01 41.29 20.90
N GLY A 233 42.12 41.92 21.28
CA GLY A 233 43.47 41.53 20.87
C GLY A 233 44.23 40.86 22.02
N ASN A 234 44.84 39.70 21.75
CA ASN A 234 45.61 38.95 22.74
C ASN A 234 47.00 38.59 22.22
N ASP A 235 48.03 39.06 22.92
CA ASP A 235 49.44 38.73 22.74
C ASP A 235 50.05 38.08 24.00
N ALA A 236 49.19 37.61 24.93
CA ALA A 236 49.56 36.92 26.17
C ALA A 236 48.48 35.90 26.58
N THR A 237 48.13 35.76 27.86
CA THR A 237 47.13 34.77 28.31
C THR A 237 45.78 35.40 28.62
N ILE A 238 44.72 34.88 28.00
CA ILE A 238 43.33 35.01 28.47
C ILE A 238 42.87 33.61 28.85
N ILE A 239 42.24 33.38 30.00
CA ILE A 239 41.71 32.04 30.32
C ILE A 239 40.43 31.80 29.50
N SER A 240 39.37 32.59 29.72
CA SER A 240 38.11 32.43 28.97
C SER A 240 37.57 33.73 28.40
N VAL A 241 36.95 33.64 27.23
CA VAL A 241 36.13 34.70 26.62
C VAL A 241 34.70 34.18 26.49
N GLU A 242 33.78 34.72 27.27
CA GLU A 242 32.37 34.35 27.32
C GLU A 242 31.52 35.48 26.74
N ASN A 243 31.07 35.35 25.50
CA ASN A 243 30.20 36.33 24.86
C ASN A 243 28.74 35.91 24.98
N THR A 244 28.09 36.26 26.08
CA THR A 244 26.71 35.87 26.42
C THR A 244 25.71 36.93 25.97
N GLY A 245 25.22 36.82 24.73
CA GLY A 245 24.25 37.74 24.13
C GLY A 245 24.81 39.13 23.76
N GLY A 246 26.09 39.38 23.99
CA GLY A 246 26.78 40.61 23.60
C GLY A 246 27.35 40.57 22.17
N THR A 247 27.97 41.67 21.77
CA THR A 247 28.67 41.81 20.48
C THR A 247 30.15 42.09 20.69
N ILE A 248 31.01 41.27 20.08
CA ILE A 248 32.45 41.52 19.93
C ILE A 248 32.71 41.80 18.45
N ALA A 249 33.19 43.00 18.12
CA ALA A 249 33.33 43.45 16.74
C ALA A 249 34.66 44.14 16.44
N GLY A 250 35.28 43.81 15.31
CA GLY A 250 36.37 44.61 14.76
C GLY A 250 36.52 44.50 13.24
N ASP A 251 37.06 45.53 12.59
CA ASP A 251 37.13 45.56 11.12
C ASP A 251 38.18 44.58 10.59
N GLN A 252 39.29 44.39 11.32
CA GLN A 252 40.30 43.39 10.97
C GLN A 252 40.01 42.03 11.61
N ALA A 253 39.73 41.99 12.92
CA ALA A 253 39.21 40.79 13.56
C ALA A 253 38.24 41.06 14.71
N GLY A 254 37.26 40.18 14.93
CA GLY A 254 36.47 40.20 16.17
C GLY A 254 37.37 39.88 17.38
N ILE A 255 38.06 38.73 17.30
CA ILE A 255 39.09 38.31 18.25
C ILE A 255 40.37 38.00 17.48
N TRP A 256 41.48 38.61 17.89
CA TRP A 256 42.82 38.34 17.36
C TRP A 256 43.71 37.77 18.45
N ASN A 257 44.25 36.57 18.22
CA ASN A 257 45.19 35.89 19.10
C ASN A 257 46.54 35.76 18.37
N SER A 258 47.55 36.47 18.85
CA SER A 258 48.88 36.50 18.25
C SER A 258 49.62 35.16 18.42
N ALA A 259 50.81 35.03 17.83
CA ALA A 259 51.67 33.86 18.00
C ALA A 259 52.12 33.59 19.46
N GLN A 260 52.09 34.60 20.34
CA GLN A 260 52.38 34.46 21.77
C GLN A 260 51.10 34.28 22.60
N GLY A 261 49.95 34.45 21.96
CA GLY A 261 48.65 34.44 22.59
C GLY A 261 48.17 33.04 22.95
N HIS A 262 47.58 32.91 24.12
CA HIS A 262 46.90 31.73 24.62
C HIS A 262 45.51 32.09 25.13
N ILE A 263 44.50 31.38 24.65
CA ILE A 263 43.11 31.44 25.12
C ILE A 263 42.66 30.01 25.46
N ASP A 264 42.21 29.71 26.68
CA ASP A 264 41.74 28.34 26.99
C ASP A 264 40.39 28.07 26.33
N SER A 265 39.41 28.99 26.45
CA SER A 265 38.12 28.86 25.79
C SER A 265 37.57 30.18 25.24
N ILE A 266 36.85 30.06 24.13
CA ILE A 266 35.95 31.10 23.61
C ILE A 266 34.56 30.47 23.55
N ASP A 267 33.62 31.00 24.33
CA ASP A 267 32.23 30.58 24.39
C ASP A 267 31.33 31.72 23.88
N ASN A 268 30.83 31.58 22.66
CA ASN A 268 30.01 32.58 22.00
C ASN A 268 28.55 32.16 21.90
N ASP A 269 27.68 32.84 22.65
CA ASP A 269 26.21 32.78 22.52
C ASP A 269 25.64 34.06 21.88
N GLY A 270 26.45 35.13 21.81
CA GLY A 270 26.12 36.39 21.15
C GLY A 270 26.68 36.48 19.72
N PHE A 271 27.18 37.67 19.37
CA PHE A 271 27.74 37.98 18.06
C PHE A 271 29.25 38.21 18.12
N ILE A 272 30.02 37.42 17.37
CA ILE A 272 31.42 37.74 17.02
C ILE A 272 31.45 38.10 15.54
N VAL A 273 31.71 39.36 15.22
CA VAL A 273 31.55 39.87 13.85
C VAL A 273 32.72 40.71 13.35
N SER A 274 32.93 40.70 12.03
CA SER A 274 33.87 41.59 11.36
C SER A 274 33.34 42.08 10.01
N SER A 275 33.42 43.39 9.76
CA SER A 275 33.00 44.01 8.50
C SER A 275 34.10 43.91 7.43
N GLY A 276 34.32 42.69 6.93
CA GLY A 276 35.25 42.39 5.83
C GLY A 276 36.58 41.75 6.23
N GLY A 277 36.85 41.61 7.53
CA GLY A 277 38.01 40.92 8.09
C GLY A 277 37.69 39.48 8.54
N ILE A 278 38.19 39.15 9.74
CA ILE A 278 38.15 37.80 10.30
C ILE A 278 37.28 37.76 11.57
N GLY A 279 36.46 36.73 11.79
CA GLY A 279 35.73 36.61 13.06
C GLY A 279 36.70 36.35 14.22
N VAL A 280 37.39 35.20 14.15
CA VAL A 280 38.43 34.77 15.08
C VAL A 280 39.71 34.46 14.30
N SER A 281 40.76 35.25 14.54
CA SER A 281 42.08 35.09 13.93
C SER A 281 43.07 34.56 14.96
N ASN A 282 43.67 33.40 14.71
CA ASN A 282 44.56 32.73 15.63
C ASN A 282 45.91 32.39 14.99
N SER A 283 46.98 32.95 15.53
CA SER A 283 48.35 32.51 15.25
C SER A 283 49.00 31.82 16.47
N GLY A 284 48.35 31.82 17.63
CA GLY A 284 48.80 31.23 18.90
C GLY A 284 48.04 29.97 19.28
N SER A 285 47.53 29.86 20.51
CA SER A 285 46.72 28.73 20.96
C SER A 285 45.33 29.13 21.44
N ILE A 286 44.32 28.42 20.96
CA ILE A 286 42.94 28.44 21.47
C ILE A 286 42.58 27.00 21.87
N GLY A 287 42.20 26.77 23.12
CA GLY A 287 41.82 25.43 23.58
C GLY A 287 40.53 24.94 22.93
N THR A 288 39.39 25.59 23.21
CA THR A 288 38.09 25.30 22.58
C THR A 288 37.42 26.57 22.08
N LEU A 289 36.84 26.52 20.89
CA LEU A 289 35.97 27.57 20.34
C LEU A 289 34.55 27.01 20.26
N SER A 290 33.70 27.38 21.21
CA SER A 290 32.28 27.04 21.26
C SER A 290 31.43 28.19 20.72
N ASN A 291 30.53 27.89 19.79
CA ASN A 291 29.63 28.85 19.16
C ASN A 291 28.19 28.32 19.19
N SER A 292 27.38 28.82 20.13
CA SER A 292 25.92 28.68 20.14
C SER A 292 25.19 29.89 19.55
N GLY A 293 25.88 31.03 19.44
CA GLY A 293 25.39 32.27 18.85
C GLY A 293 25.73 32.39 17.36
N THR A 294 26.14 33.58 16.94
CA THR A 294 26.57 33.88 15.58
C THR A 294 28.02 34.32 15.53
N LEU A 295 28.81 33.67 14.70
CA LEU A 295 30.15 34.10 14.31
C LEU A 295 30.12 34.39 12.80
N SER A 296 30.29 35.65 12.41
CA SER A 296 30.09 36.08 11.01
C SER A 296 31.14 37.07 10.52
N ALA A 297 31.82 36.70 9.43
CA ALA A 297 32.83 37.53 8.76
C ALA A 297 33.10 37.01 7.33
N ALA A 298 33.93 37.70 6.55
CA ALA A 298 34.38 37.16 5.26
C ALA A 298 35.15 35.84 5.45
N THR A 299 36.03 35.81 6.45
CA THR A 299 36.61 34.59 7.01
C THR A 299 36.16 34.48 8.45
N ALA A 300 35.21 33.61 8.74
CA ALA A 300 34.71 33.38 10.08
C ALA A 300 35.85 33.00 11.04
N ILE A 301 36.62 31.96 10.71
CA ILE A 301 37.69 31.44 11.56
C ILE A 301 38.96 31.33 10.71
N GLN A 302 40.07 31.86 11.22
CA GLN A 302 41.39 31.68 10.64
C GLN A 302 42.35 31.13 11.69
N ASN A 303 42.94 29.97 11.41
CA ASN A 303 44.05 29.39 12.14
C ASN A 303 45.31 29.40 11.27
N ASP A 304 46.28 30.22 11.64
CA ASP A 304 47.53 30.38 10.90
C ASP A 304 48.49 29.20 11.11
N GLY A 305 49.58 29.14 10.34
CA GLY A 305 50.49 27.98 10.32
C GLY A 305 51.11 27.59 11.67
N ALA A 306 51.35 28.57 12.57
CA ALA A 306 51.83 28.32 13.93
C ALA A 306 50.69 28.11 14.95
N GLY A 307 49.45 28.37 14.53
CA GLY A 307 48.29 28.36 15.39
C GLY A 307 47.79 26.96 15.73
N THR A 308 47.23 26.81 16.92
CA THR A 308 46.47 25.65 17.37
C THR A 308 45.08 26.09 17.81
N ILE A 309 44.06 25.42 17.29
CA ILE A 309 42.70 25.44 17.84
C ILE A 309 42.40 23.98 18.19
N GLY A 310 41.88 23.70 19.39
CA GLY A 310 41.38 22.36 19.70
C GLY A 310 40.08 22.08 18.96
N ALA A 311 38.97 21.94 19.67
CA ALA A 311 37.67 21.70 19.03
C ALA A 311 36.98 23.04 18.66
N VAL A 312 36.45 23.11 17.44
CA VAL A 312 35.44 24.09 17.05
C VAL A 312 34.07 23.45 17.26
N VAL A 313 33.41 23.77 18.38
CA VAL A 313 32.08 23.28 18.71
C VAL A 313 31.05 24.30 18.21
N ASN A 314 30.17 23.89 17.30
CA ASN A 314 29.17 24.77 16.71
C ASN A 314 27.78 24.18 16.90
N SER A 315 26.95 24.87 17.68
CA SER A 315 25.50 24.64 17.79
C SER A 315 24.68 25.84 17.29
N GLY A 316 25.35 26.92 16.88
CA GLY A 316 24.77 28.14 16.33
C GLY A 316 25.10 28.34 14.84
N LEU A 317 25.38 29.57 14.44
CA LEU A 317 25.73 29.96 13.07
C LEU A 317 27.20 30.36 12.96
N ILE A 318 27.94 29.71 12.06
CA ILE A 318 29.22 30.17 11.56
C ILE A 318 29.01 30.56 10.09
N ALA A 319 29.07 31.87 9.80
CA ALA A 319 28.80 32.46 8.49
C ALA A 319 30.08 33.12 7.93
N GLY A 320 30.77 32.45 7.02
CA GLY A 320 32.04 32.89 6.43
C GLY A 320 32.98 31.73 6.17
N ASN A 321 34.11 31.99 5.51
CA ASN A 321 35.11 30.95 5.27
C ASN A 321 35.77 30.49 6.57
N ILE A 322 36.15 29.21 6.64
CA ILE A 322 37.01 28.66 7.69
C ILE A 322 38.36 28.32 7.04
N SER A 323 39.45 28.87 7.56
CA SER A 323 40.79 28.67 7.02
C SER A 323 41.72 28.09 8.09
N ASN A 324 42.28 26.91 7.84
CA ASN A 324 43.30 26.26 8.65
C ASN A 324 44.57 26.06 7.82
N THR A 325 45.60 26.84 8.11
CA THR A 325 46.93 26.69 7.49
C THR A 325 47.94 26.00 8.41
N SER A 326 47.51 25.63 9.61
CA SER A 326 48.27 24.83 10.58
C SER A 326 48.43 23.38 10.12
N ALA A 327 49.50 22.73 10.57
CA ALA A 327 49.70 21.29 10.40
C ALA A 327 48.83 20.43 11.35
N ASN A 328 48.08 21.06 12.25
CA ASN A 328 47.14 20.38 13.13
C ASN A 328 45.78 20.22 12.44
N ALA A 329 45.13 19.08 12.68
CA ALA A 329 43.82 18.78 12.09
C ALA A 329 42.75 19.77 12.59
N LEU A 330 41.90 20.24 11.67
CA LEU A 330 40.74 21.05 12.00
C LEU A 330 39.61 20.15 12.47
N THR A 331 39.33 20.15 13.79
CA THR A 331 38.26 19.33 14.37
C THR A 331 37.01 20.17 14.63
N ILE A 332 35.89 19.79 14.02
CA ILE A 332 34.59 20.44 14.15
C ILE A 332 33.61 19.47 14.83
N VAL A 333 32.85 19.99 15.79
CA VAL A 333 31.80 19.29 16.53
C VAL A 333 30.49 20.03 16.30
N GLY A 334 29.41 19.31 16.03
CA GLY A 334 28.07 19.85 15.85
C GLY A 334 27.30 20.09 17.14
N GLY A 335 26.05 20.50 16.97
CA GLY A 335 25.12 20.68 18.07
C GLY A 335 24.69 19.35 18.70
N ILE A 336 24.43 19.37 20.00
CA ILE A 336 23.89 18.23 20.77
C ILE A 336 22.46 18.54 21.22
N GLY A 337 21.70 17.51 21.62
CA GLY A 337 20.36 17.68 22.18
C GLY A 337 19.32 18.26 21.21
N GLY A 338 19.48 18.00 19.91
CA GLY A 338 18.56 18.47 18.86
C GLY A 338 18.90 19.85 18.27
N THR A 339 19.97 20.49 18.72
CA THR A 339 20.53 21.68 18.05
C THR A 339 21.37 21.29 16.85
N ILE A 340 21.36 22.11 15.80
CA ILE A 340 22.13 21.89 14.57
C ILE A 340 23.03 23.11 14.35
N GLY A 341 24.35 22.90 14.38
CA GLY A 341 25.31 23.93 14.02
C GLY A 341 25.32 24.18 12.52
N THR A 342 25.24 25.43 12.08
CA THR A 342 25.26 25.77 10.65
C THR A 342 26.63 26.28 10.23
N LEU A 343 27.18 25.69 9.16
CA LEU A 343 28.39 26.12 8.46
C LEU A 343 28.01 26.61 7.07
N THR A 344 28.07 27.93 6.85
CA THR A 344 27.68 28.55 5.59
C THR A 344 28.51 29.78 5.26
N GLY A 345 28.34 30.34 4.06
CA GLY A 345 29.04 31.54 3.63
C GLY A 345 28.62 32.81 4.37
N ALA A 346 29.33 33.90 4.09
CA ALA A 346 29.22 35.15 4.85
C ALA A 346 27.83 35.82 4.83
N SER A 347 26.92 35.41 3.93
CA SER A 347 25.54 35.90 3.92
C SER A 347 24.68 35.32 5.06
N GLY A 348 25.09 34.18 5.63
CA GLY A 348 24.32 33.43 6.64
C GLY A 348 23.14 32.63 6.07
N GLY A 349 22.86 32.71 4.77
CA GLY A 349 21.83 31.89 4.11
C GLY A 349 22.28 30.43 3.90
N THR A 350 21.35 29.52 3.61
CA THR A 350 21.64 28.09 3.37
C THR A 350 21.36 27.66 1.92
N GLY A 351 21.14 28.61 1.01
CA GLY A 351 20.97 28.31 -0.41
C GLY A 351 22.29 27.92 -1.08
N SER A 352 22.20 27.34 -2.28
CA SER A 352 23.38 26.96 -3.06
C SER A 352 24.29 28.14 -3.45
N ALA A 353 23.76 29.36 -3.43
CA ALA A 353 24.51 30.60 -3.69
C ALA A 353 25.20 31.15 -2.42
N ASP A 354 24.80 30.68 -1.24
CA ASP A 354 25.29 31.16 0.05
C ASP A 354 26.48 30.35 0.58
N LYS A 355 27.03 29.45 -0.24
CA LYS A 355 28.11 28.55 0.19
C LYS A 355 29.43 29.30 0.36
N GLY A 356 30.08 29.12 1.50
CA GLY A 356 31.46 29.48 1.77
C GLY A 356 32.42 28.32 1.49
N THR A 357 33.63 28.41 2.05
CA THR A 357 34.68 27.38 1.92
C THR A 357 35.37 27.11 3.26
N ILE A 358 35.54 25.83 3.58
CA ILE A 358 36.43 25.32 4.64
C ILE A 358 37.73 24.87 3.97
N THR A 359 38.86 25.49 4.30
CA THR A 359 40.17 25.18 3.70
C THR A 359 41.12 24.64 4.76
N SER A 360 41.68 23.45 4.55
CA SER A 360 42.71 22.85 5.38
C SER A 360 43.69 22.07 4.51
N THR A 361 44.65 22.76 3.89
CA THR A 361 45.58 22.14 2.92
C THR A 361 46.90 21.67 3.53
N ALA A 362 47.07 21.81 4.84
CA ALA A 362 48.25 21.35 5.58
C ALA A 362 47.92 20.23 6.59
N ALA A 363 46.64 19.89 6.77
CA ALA A 363 46.15 18.91 7.73
C ALA A 363 44.75 18.41 7.37
N ASP A 364 44.33 17.33 8.02
CA ASP A 364 42.99 16.74 7.86
C ASP A 364 41.87 17.63 8.43
N VAL A 365 40.64 17.44 7.94
CA VAL A 365 39.41 18.01 8.52
C VAL A 365 38.63 16.87 9.18
N VAL A 366 38.23 17.02 10.43
CA VAL A 366 37.56 15.97 11.20
C VAL A 366 36.22 16.49 11.74
N PHE A 367 35.12 15.86 11.33
CA PHE A 367 33.81 15.99 11.95
C PHE A 367 33.65 14.87 12.98
N SER A 368 33.62 15.22 14.26
CA SER A 368 33.81 14.23 15.34
C SER A 368 32.54 13.81 16.08
N ASP A 369 31.57 14.70 16.26
CA ASP A 369 30.29 14.42 16.93
C ASP A 369 29.27 15.52 16.61
N GLY A 370 28.01 15.33 17.02
CA GLY A 370 26.93 16.33 16.94
C GLY A 370 26.36 16.55 15.54
N ALA A 371 25.29 17.34 15.46
CA ALA A 371 24.59 17.66 14.20
C ALA A 371 25.09 18.97 13.58
N LEU A 372 25.42 18.92 12.29
CA LEU A 372 25.89 20.06 11.50
C LEU A 372 25.12 20.17 10.18
N LEU A 373 24.59 21.35 9.89
CA LEU A 373 24.23 21.73 8.52
C LEU A 373 25.49 22.20 7.81
N LEU A 374 25.98 21.40 6.87
CA LEU A 374 27.16 21.70 6.07
C LEU A 374 26.73 22.26 4.70
N ASN A 375 26.82 23.58 4.55
CA ASN A 375 26.58 24.24 3.26
C ASN A 375 27.89 24.60 2.55
N ASP A 376 29.01 24.69 3.26
CA ASP A 376 30.30 25.08 2.69
C ASP A 376 30.98 23.98 1.88
N ASN A 377 31.72 24.37 0.84
CA ASN A 377 32.65 23.46 0.16
C ASN A 377 33.90 23.24 1.01
N ILE A 378 34.56 22.09 0.84
CA ILE A 378 35.78 21.76 1.60
C ILE A 378 36.97 21.60 0.66
N VAL A 379 38.10 22.22 0.99
CA VAL A 379 39.37 22.13 0.27
C VAL A 379 40.46 21.61 1.21
N ALA A 380 40.72 20.31 1.13
CA ALA A 380 41.74 19.56 1.87
C ALA A 380 42.63 18.76 0.90
N THR A 381 43.16 19.43 -0.13
CA THR A 381 43.97 18.78 -1.19
C THR A 381 45.14 18.01 -0.60
N GLY A 382 45.22 16.70 -0.89
CA GLY A 382 46.27 15.82 -0.37
C GLY A 382 46.00 15.25 1.04
N HIS A 383 44.88 15.61 1.65
CA HIS A 383 44.49 15.26 3.02
C HIS A 383 43.12 14.57 3.06
N THR A 384 42.73 14.12 4.25
CA THR A 384 41.47 13.42 4.51
C THR A 384 40.44 14.35 5.16
N ILE A 385 39.20 14.24 4.71
CA ILE A 385 38.01 14.81 5.32
C ILE A 385 37.29 13.63 5.99
N ALA A 386 37.34 13.55 7.31
CA ALA A 386 36.85 12.41 8.06
C ALA A 386 35.56 12.75 8.82
N ASN A 387 34.48 12.02 8.57
CA ASN A 387 33.33 11.96 9.47
C ASN A 387 33.46 10.73 10.38
N THR A 388 33.69 11.00 11.67
CA THR A 388 33.98 10.01 12.71
C THR A 388 32.89 9.90 13.78
N GLY A 389 31.77 10.62 13.60
CA GLY A 389 30.65 10.57 14.54
C GLY A 389 29.58 11.65 14.34
N ALA A 390 29.79 12.64 13.48
CA ALA A 390 28.83 13.72 13.27
C ALA A 390 27.65 13.29 12.37
N GLN A 391 26.51 13.96 12.58
CA GLN A 391 25.39 13.96 11.63
C GLN A 391 25.55 15.16 10.69
N LEU A 392 25.89 14.90 9.43
CA LEU A 392 26.08 15.93 8.42
C LEU A 392 24.79 16.09 7.59
N LEU A 393 24.09 17.18 7.82
CA LEU A 393 22.90 17.59 7.08
C LEU A 393 23.30 18.44 5.87
N LEU A 394 22.88 18.02 4.67
CA LEU A 394 23.13 18.72 3.42
C LEU A 394 21.82 19.15 2.78
N SER A 395 21.68 20.46 2.58
CA SER A 395 20.60 21.04 1.77
C SER A 395 20.97 21.14 0.28
N ASN A 396 22.27 21.14 -0.02
CA ASN A 396 22.82 21.36 -1.36
C ASN A 396 23.90 20.31 -1.68
N GLN A 397 24.30 20.24 -2.95
CA GLN A 397 25.50 19.49 -3.31
C GLN A 397 26.74 20.17 -2.71
N VAL A 398 27.53 19.47 -1.90
CA VAL A 398 28.79 19.94 -1.30
C VAL A 398 29.99 19.31 -2.01
N THR A 399 30.94 20.14 -2.44
CA THR A 399 32.17 19.69 -3.10
C THR A 399 33.28 19.55 -2.07
N MET A 400 33.93 18.39 -2.06
CA MET A 400 35.05 18.06 -1.20
C MET A 400 36.29 17.78 -2.05
N THR A 401 37.31 18.62 -1.92
CA THR A 401 38.60 18.42 -2.58
C THR A 401 39.57 17.73 -1.62
N GLY A 402 39.89 16.47 -1.86
CA GLY A 402 40.60 15.60 -0.91
C GLY A 402 39.98 14.20 -0.86
N ALA A 403 40.49 13.32 0.00
CA ALA A 403 39.84 12.04 0.28
C ALA A 403 38.72 12.24 1.31
N TYR A 404 37.59 11.53 1.18
CA TYR A 404 36.53 11.50 2.18
C TYR A 404 36.49 10.14 2.86
N LEU A 405 36.45 10.13 4.20
CA LEU A 405 36.37 8.91 5.01
C LEU A 405 35.19 9.00 5.97
N GLN A 406 34.36 7.97 6.00
CA GLN A 406 33.32 7.81 7.00
C GLN A 406 33.30 6.38 7.53
N THR A 407 33.37 6.24 8.85
CA THR A 407 33.33 4.94 9.54
C THR A 407 32.13 4.83 10.48
N THR A 408 31.64 5.97 10.96
CA THR A 408 30.50 6.19 11.87
C THR A 408 29.88 7.55 11.53
N GLY A 409 28.82 7.95 12.23
CA GLY A 409 28.06 9.17 11.93
C GLY A 409 27.02 8.95 10.82
N SER A 410 26.38 10.03 10.38
CA SER A 410 25.37 9.98 9.31
C SER A 410 25.54 11.10 8.28
N LEU A 411 25.05 10.82 7.08
CA LEU A 411 24.88 11.79 6.00
C LEU A 411 23.38 11.94 5.72
N GLN A 412 22.80 13.08 6.04
CA GLN A 412 21.39 13.37 5.82
C GLN A 412 21.25 14.36 4.67
N LEU A 413 20.44 14.01 3.68
CA LEU A 413 20.19 14.81 2.48
C LEU A 413 18.76 15.31 2.51
N GLU A 414 18.53 16.62 2.53
CA GLU A 414 17.17 17.17 2.63
C GLU A 414 16.34 16.98 1.35
N SER A 415 16.98 16.70 0.21
CA SER A 415 16.31 16.57 -1.08
C SER A 415 17.16 15.78 -2.08
N SER A 416 16.54 15.42 -3.21
CA SER A 416 17.23 14.75 -4.32
C SER A 416 18.31 15.59 -5.03
N SER A 417 18.44 16.88 -4.70
CA SER A 417 19.51 17.76 -5.21
C SER A 417 20.69 17.91 -4.26
N ALA A 418 20.58 17.42 -3.03
CA ALA A 418 21.67 17.41 -2.07
C ALA A 418 22.58 16.19 -2.28
N GLY A 419 23.85 16.30 -1.90
CA GLY A 419 24.80 15.19 -2.02
C GLY A 419 26.25 15.64 -1.88
N LEU A 420 27.17 14.67 -1.99
CA LEU A 420 28.60 14.91 -1.94
C LEU A 420 29.25 14.71 -3.32
N THR A 421 30.12 15.64 -3.70
CA THR A 421 31.03 15.48 -4.83
C THR A 421 32.46 15.50 -4.30
N VAL A 422 33.12 14.34 -4.27
CA VAL A 422 34.47 14.15 -3.73
C VAL A 422 35.46 13.98 -4.87
N THR A 423 36.50 14.81 -4.93
CA THR A 423 37.50 14.72 -6.02
C THR A 423 38.50 13.58 -5.82
N GLY A 424 38.82 13.24 -4.56
CA GLY A 424 39.57 12.04 -4.19
C GLY A 424 38.67 10.83 -3.92
N ALA A 425 39.22 9.77 -3.35
CA ALA A 425 38.43 8.59 -2.98
C ALA A 425 37.43 8.91 -1.86
N ALA A 426 36.18 8.50 -2.02
CA ALA A 426 35.16 8.51 -0.97
C ALA A 426 35.01 7.09 -0.40
N ASN A 427 35.48 6.88 0.83
CA ASN A 427 35.45 5.60 1.52
C ASN A 427 34.46 5.67 2.70
N ILE A 428 33.24 5.21 2.47
CA ILE A 428 32.17 5.18 3.46
C ILE A 428 31.96 3.71 3.85
N THR A 429 32.43 3.35 5.02
CA THR A 429 32.54 1.95 5.50
C THR A 429 31.59 1.62 6.65
N GLY A 430 30.80 2.59 7.09
CA GLY A 430 29.80 2.48 8.14
C GLY A 430 29.02 3.77 8.32
N GLY A 431 27.94 3.72 9.10
CA GLY A 431 27.02 4.83 9.33
C GLY A 431 25.76 4.77 8.46
N GLU A 432 24.89 5.74 8.67
CA GLU A 432 23.60 5.86 7.99
C GLU A 432 23.62 6.94 6.91
N ILE A 433 22.99 6.67 5.77
CA ILE A 433 22.69 7.69 4.77
C ILE A 433 21.16 7.85 4.70
N GLU A 434 20.69 9.02 5.09
CA GLU A 434 19.28 9.38 5.06
C GLU A 434 19.02 10.29 3.85
N LEU A 435 17.98 9.98 3.08
CA LEU A 435 17.52 10.81 1.98
C LEU A 435 16.07 11.23 2.25
N GLY A 436 15.87 12.53 2.44
CA GLY A 436 14.58 13.16 2.62
C GLY A 436 14.03 13.81 1.35
N GLY A 437 12.89 14.47 1.50
CA GLY A 437 12.18 15.14 0.41
C GLY A 437 11.19 14.25 -0.32
N PHE A 438 10.89 13.06 0.22
CA PHE A 438 9.84 12.20 -0.32
C PHE A 438 8.46 12.72 0.11
N SER A 439 7.47 12.58 -0.78
CA SER A 439 6.08 12.82 -0.40
C SER A 439 5.46 11.52 0.10
N ALA A 440 4.90 11.53 1.30
CA ALA A 440 4.16 10.38 1.85
C ALA A 440 2.94 9.98 0.99
N ASN A 441 2.44 10.89 0.14
CA ASN A 441 1.31 10.65 -0.77
C ASN A 441 1.76 10.22 -2.18
N ALA A 442 3.07 10.15 -2.45
CA ALA A 442 3.60 9.69 -3.72
C ALA A 442 3.88 8.18 -3.68
N ASN A 443 3.87 7.56 -4.86
CA ASN A 443 4.32 6.18 -5.01
C ASN A 443 5.83 6.17 -5.28
N ASN A 444 6.57 5.38 -4.52
CA ASN A 444 7.99 5.15 -4.72
C ASN A 444 8.19 3.65 -4.93
N LEU A 445 8.47 3.27 -6.17
CA LEU A 445 8.58 1.87 -6.55
C LEU A 445 10.05 1.48 -6.70
N VAL A 446 10.33 0.19 -6.48
CA VAL A 446 11.66 -0.36 -6.73
C VAL A 446 12.00 -0.19 -8.21
N ASN A 447 13.26 0.14 -8.50
CA ASN A 447 13.78 0.40 -9.85
C ASN A 447 13.18 1.62 -10.58
N GLN A 448 12.42 2.48 -9.91
CA GLN A 448 11.97 3.75 -10.49
C GLN A 448 12.88 4.90 -10.07
N GLY A 449 13.95 5.09 -10.84
CA GLY A 449 14.91 6.18 -10.65
C GLY A 449 15.84 5.95 -9.44
N SER A 450 16.99 6.63 -9.47
CA SER A 450 17.93 6.65 -8.35
C SER A 450 18.49 8.05 -8.17
N VAL A 451 18.68 8.48 -6.93
CA VAL A 451 19.28 9.77 -6.56
C VAL A 451 20.77 9.55 -6.31
N LEU A 452 21.62 10.29 -7.01
CA LEU A 452 23.07 10.30 -6.78
C LEU A 452 23.36 11.02 -5.45
N VAL A 453 23.82 10.29 -4.44
CA VAL A 453 24.08 10.84 -3.10
C VAL A 453 25.56 11.16 -2.88
N VAL A 454 26.45 10.36 -3.47
CA VAL A 454 27.90 10.57 -3.38
C VAL A 454 28.52 10.27 -4.73
N SER A 455 29.22 11.24 -5.30
CA SER A 455 30.10 11.06 -6.44
C SER A 455 31.54 11.08 -5.96
N GLY A 456 32.20 9.92 -5.92
CA GLY A 456 33.60 9.81 -5.50
C GLY A 456 34.59 9.78 -6.67
N GLY A 457 35.85 10.08 -6.36
CA GLY A 457 37.00 9.87 -7.24
C GLY A 457 37.43 8.41 -7.31
N SER A 458 38.53 8.15 -8.04
CA SER A 458 39.08 6.80 -8.22
C SER A 458 39.41 6.14 -6.87
N GLY A 459 38.97 4.89 -6.68
CA GLY A 459 39.23 4.11 -5.45
C GLY A 459 38.17 4.26 -4.36
N SER A 460 37.02 4.87 -4.67
CA SER A 460 35.89 5.02 -3.72
C SER A 460 35.25 3.68 -3.36
N THR A 461 34.83 3.53 -2.11
CA THR A 461 34.21 2.31 -1.57
C THR A 461 33.02 2.65 -0.67
N PHE A 462 31.93 1.88 -0.81
CA PHE A 462 30.69 2.06 -0.04
C PHE A 462 30.27 0.70 0.52
N THR A 463 30.52 0.47 1.80
CA THR A 463 30.26 -0.82 2.48
C THR A 463 29.73 -0.59 3.88
N GLY A 464 28.97 -1.54 4.44
CA GLY A 464 28.48 -1.45 5.83
C GLY A 464 27.46 -0.34 6.12
N LEU A 465 26.76 0.16 5.09
CA LEU A 465 25.82 1.29 5.20
C LEU A 465 24.39 0.84 5.52
N SER A 466 23.70 1.63 6.34
CA SER A 466 22.23 1.64 6.42
C SER A 466 21.67 2.82 5.63
N TYR A 467 20.43 2.68 5.15
CA TYR A 467 19.74 3.71 4.40
C TYR A 467 18.38 4.00 5.03
N ALA A 468 18.01 5.27 5.11
CA ALA A 468 16.74 5.72 5.69
C ALA A 468 16.05 6.77 4.83
N SER A 469 14.73 6.86 4.96
CA SER A 469 13.92 7.94 4.37
C SER A 469 13.15 8.67 5.46
N ASP A 470 12.65 9.86 5.13
CA ASP A 470 11.78 10.68 5.98
C ASP A 470 10.30 10.21 5.97
N VAL A 471 9.97 9.14 5.24
CA VAL A 471 8.61 8.61 5.09
C VAL A 471 8.48 7.24 5.73
N GLU A 472 7.56 7.10 6.69
CA GLU A 472 7.30 5.82 7.36
C GLU A 472 6.92 4.72 6.36
N GLY A 473 7.63 3.61 6.42
CA GLY A 473 7.38 2.44 5.57
C GLY A 473 8.02 2.52 4.18
N LEU A 474 8.61 3.66 3.79
CA LEU A 474 9.48 3.75 2.62
C LEU A 474 10.90 3.35 3.02
N GLU A 475 11.38 2.28 2.40
CA GLU A 475 12.73 1.77 2.57
C GLU A 475 13.58 2.19 1.37
N LEU A 476 14.87 2.43 1.60
CA LEU A 476 15.83 2.78 0.55
C LEU A 476 16.90 1.69 0.39
N ALA A 477 17.43 1.59 -0.82
CA ALA A 477 18.55 0.72 -1.15
C ALA A 477 19.62 1.53 -1.90
N GLY A 478 20.88 1.37 -1.48
CA GLY A 478 22.03 1.93 -2.17
C GLY A 478 22.56 1.02 -3.27
N SER A 479 22.96 1.61 -4.38
CA SER A 479 23.62 0.97 -5.51
C SER A 479 24.88 1.75 -5.88
N VAL A 480 25.97 1.02 -6.14
CA VAL A 480 27.25 1.60 -6.54
C VAL A 480 27.46 1.41 -8.03
N THR A 481 27.63 2.50 -8.77
CA THR A 481 27.98 2.48 -10.20
C THR A 481 29.27 3.26 -10.41
N GLY A 482 30.34 2.58 -10.83
CA GLY A 482 31.67 3.18 -10.89
C GLY A 482 32.15 3.59 -9.49
N ASN A 483 32.42 4.88 -9.29
CA ASN A 483 32.86 5.45 -8.02
C ASN A 483 31.74 6.21 -7.29
N SER A 484 30.49 6.00 -7.70
CA SER A 484 29.34 6.78 -7.24
C SER A 484 28.33 5.89 -6.52
N LEU A 485 27.77 6.39 -5.43
CA LEU A 485 26.67 5.79 -4.69
C LEU A 485 25.37 6.53 -5.03
N SER A 486 24.35 5.76 -5.39
CA SER A 486 22.99 6.26 -5.61
C SER A 486 22.00 5.49 -4.76
N LEU A 487 20.95 6.16 -4.27
CA LEU A 487 19.86 5.54 -3.52
C LEU A 487 18.60 5.45 -4.38
N ALA A 488 17.82 4.39 -4.21
CA ALA A 488 16.51 4.19 -4.82
C ALA A 488 15.55 3.53 -3.81
N GLY A 489 14.27 3.43 -4.15
CA GLY A 489 13.31 2.67 -3.35
C GLY A 489 13.75 1.21 -3.16
N GLY A 490 13.95 0.80 -1.92
CA GLY A 490 14.28 -0.58 -1.52
C GLY A 490 13.04 -1.47 -1.42
N ASN A 491 11.86 -0.86 -1.23
CA ASN A 491 10.57 -1.52 -1.33
C ASN A 491 9.62 -0.78 -2.27
N ASN A 492 8.46 -1.40 -2.56
CA ASN A 492 7.38 -0.73 -3.28
C ASN A 492 6.47 -0.05 -2.27
N TYR A 493 6.63 1.26 -2.12
CA TYR A 493 5.80 2.13 -1.29
C TYR A 493 4.71 2.78 -2.13
N ILE A 494 3.45 2.62 -1.72
CA ILE A 494 2.26 3.18 -2.37
C ILE A 494 1.62 4.16 -1.40
N GLY A 495 1.95 5.45 -1.56
CA GLY A 495 1.36 6.56 -0.82
C GLY A 495 0.13 7.18 -1.48
N GLY A 496 -0.01 7.00 -2.79
CA GLY A 496 -1.10 7.53 -3.61
C GLY A 496 -1.86 6.42 -4.34
N SER A 497 -2.40 6.73 -5.53
CA SER A 497 -3.12 5.73 -6.33
C SER A 497 -2.19 5.03 -7.32
N LEU A 498 -2.20 3.70 -7.34
CA LEU A 498 -1.49 2.86 -8.31
C LEU A 498 -2.45 1.81 -8.86
N ALA A 499 -2.63 1.75 -10.18
CA ALA A 499 -3.57 0.80 -10.77
C ALA A 499 -3.10 -0.65 -10.64
N THR A 500 -1.84 -0.92 -10.98
CA THR A 500 -1.29 -2.28 -11.02
C THR A 500 0.16 -2.27 -10.56
N LEU A 501 0.55 -3.27 -9.77
CA LEU A 501 1.92 -3.57 -9.43
C LEU A 501 2.20 -5.05 -9.70
N SER A 502 3.27 -5.34 -10.42
CA SER A 502 3.65 -6.70 -10.80
C SER A 502 5.05 -7.05 -10.29
N ASN A 503 5.16 -8.15 -9.57
CA ASN A 503 6.42 -8.73 -9.14
C ASN A 503 6.62 -10.12 -9.75
N SER A 504 7.60 -10.26 -10.63
CA SER A 504 8.03 -11.53 -11.23
C SER A 504 9.40 -12.01 -10.74
N GLY A 505 10.13 -11.16 -10.02
CA GLY A 505 11.46 -11.44 -9.46
C GLY A 505 11.43 -11.70 -7.95
N THR A 506 12.59 -11.65 -7.31
CA THR A 506 12.69 -11.66 -5.85
C THR A 506 12.86 -10.24 -5.34
N LEU A 507 11.99 -9.80 -4.44
CA LEU A 507 12.11 -8.54 -3.72
C LEU A 507 12.26 -8.81 -2.23
N ASN A 508 13.40 -8.39 -1.68
CA ASN A 508 13.71 -8.48 -0.26
C ASN A 508 13.68 -7.08 0.36
N ALA A 509 12.90 -6.90 1.42
CA ALA A 509 12.84 -5.67 2.19
C ALA A 509 12.31 -5.99 3.60
N PHE A 510 12.18 -5.01 4.49
CA PHE A 510 11.44 -5.20 5.73
C PHE A 510 9.95 -5.40 5.43
N ASN A 511 9.38 -4.58 4.54
CA ASN A 511 8.07 -4.76 3.92
C ASN A 511 8.16 -4.55 2.38
N PRO A 512 8.32 -5.63 1.57
CA PRO A 512 8.47 -5.54 0.11
C PRO A 512 7.37 -4.73 -0.57
N ILE A 513 6.13 -4.89 -0.11
CA ILE A 513 5.00 -4.08 -0.50
C ILE A 513 4.48 -3.36 0.73
N TYR A 514 4.45 -2.02 0.67
CA TYR A 514 3.88 -1.16 1.70
C TYR A 514 2.84 -0.24 1.08
N VAL A 515 1.57 -0.40 1.47
CA VAL A 515 0.49 0.52 1.08
C VAL A 515 0.16 1.39 2.28
N ALA A 516 0.46 2.68 2.19
CA ALA A 516 0.19 3.64 3.25
C ALA A 516 -1.32 3.84 3.46
N SER A 517 -1.72 4.48 4.56
CA SER A 517 -3.14 4.76 4.86
C SER A 517 -3.83 5.64 3.80
N THR A 518 -3.06 6.45 3.08
CA THR A 518 -3.51 7.27 1.94
C THR A 518 -3.45 6.53 0.60
N GLY A 519 -2.79 5.38 0.57
CA GLY A 519 -2.50 4.61 -0.64
C GLY A 519 -3.68 3.77 -1.12
N THR A 520 -3.84 3.66 -2.43
CA THR A 520 -4.79 2.74 -3.08
C THR A 520 -4.10 1.96 -4.18
N LEU A 521 -4.04 0.64 -4.08
CA LEU A 521 -3.49 -0.25 -5.10
C LEU A 521 -4.62 -1.05 -5.76
N GLY A 522 -4.81 -0.94 -7.07
CA GLY A 522 -5.85 -1.70 -7.77
C GLY A 522 -5.58 -3.21 -7.76
N THR A 523 -4.45 -3.64 -8.34
CA THR A 523 -4.06 -5.05 -8.38
C THR A 523 -2.58 -5.25 -8.08
N LEU A 524 -2.27 -6.15 -7.15
CA LEU A 524 -0.94 -6.71 -6.96
C LEU A 524 -0.88 -8.10 -7.63
N THR A 525 -0.04 -8.27 -8.65
CA THR A 525 0.27 -9.59 -9.21
C THR A 525 1.66 -10.04 -8.77
N ASN A 526 1.76 -11.17 -8.09
CA ASN A 526 3.01 -11.75 -7.63
C ASN A 526 3.20 -13.15 -8.22
N SER A 527 4.08 -13.29 -9.20
CA SER A 527 4.56 -14.58 -9.72
C SER A 527 5.99 -14.90 -9.26
N GLY A 528 6.67 -13.93 -8.64
CA GLY A 528 8.00 -14.08 -8.04
C GLY A 528 7.95 -14.32 -6.53
N ALA A 529 8.95 -13.81 -5.81
CA ALA A 529 9.04 -13.90 -4.35
C ALA A 529 9.04 -12.50 -3.72
N LEU A 530 8.13 -12.27 -2.78
CA LEU A 530 8.11 -11.13 -1.87
C LEU A 530 8.57 -11.64 -0.51
N ILE A 531 9.75 -11.23 -0.06
CA ILE A 531 10.37 -11.74 1.18
C ILE A 531 10.57 -10.55 2.12
N GLY A 532 9.66 -10.44 3.09
CA GLY A 532 9.68 -9.43 4.14
C GLY A 532 10.36 -9.91 5.40
N VAL A 533 11.17 -9.09 6.06
CA VAL A 533 11.60 -9.34 7.45
C VAL A 533 10.42 -9.16 8.41
N GLY A 534 9.66 -8.08 8.22
CA GLY A 534 8.42 -7.79 8.93
C GLY A 534 7.24 -8.51 8.27
N ALA A 535 6.67 -7.88 7.24
CA ALA A 535 5.58 -8.47 6.46
C ALA A 535 5.91 -8.61 4.96
N GLY A 536 5.43 -9.67 4.30
CA GLY A 536 5.57 -9.79 2.84
C GLY A 536 4.75 -8.73 2.09
N VAL A 537 3.55 -8.45 2.58
CA VAL A 537 2.70 -7.33 2.18
C VAL A 537 2.14 -6.65 3.44
N ARG A 538 2.37 -5.35 3.59
CA ARG A 538 1.78 -4.53 4.66
C ARG A 538 0.83 -3.49 4.06
N ASN A 539 -0.46 -3.60 4.36
CA ASN A 539 -1.51 -2.73 3.85
C ASN A 539 -2.15 -1.92 4.98
N LEU A 540 -2.05 -0.60 4.93
CA LEU A 540 -2.77 0.33 5.82
C LEU A 540 -3.90 1.08 5.06
N GLY A 541 -3.88 1.04 3.73
CA GLY A 541 -4.84 1.70 2.84
C GLY A 541 -5.78 0.69 2.17
N SER A 542 -5.98 0.81 0.85
CA SER A 542 -6.82 -0.13 0.09
C SER A 542 -6.05 -0.88 -0.98
N ILE A 543 -6.34 -2.19 -1.09
CA ILE A 543 -5.95 -3.04 -2.20
C ILE A 543 -7.23 -3.61 -2.82
N GLY A 544 -7.36 -3.54 -4.15
CA GLY A 544 -8.43 -4.24 -4.86
C GLY A 544 -8.19 -5.74 -4.78
N THR A 545 -7.25 -6.23 -5.59
CA THR A 545 -6.95 -7.67 -5.69
C THR A 545 -5.46 -7.94 -5.42
N ILE A 546 -5.18 -8.95 -4.61
CA ILE A 546 -3.86 -9.60 -4.55
C ILE A 546 -4.00 -10.93 -5.29
N SER A 547 -3.21 -11.11 -6.35
CA SER A 547 -3.08 -12.37 -7.10
C SER A 547 -1.68 -12.92 -6.89
N ASN A 548 -1.57 -13.99 -6.10
CA ASN A 548 -0.31 -14.60 -5.72
C ASN A 548 -0.19 -16.01 -6.33
N ASP A 549 0.63 -16.13 -7.37
CA ASP A 549 1.03 -17.42 -7.96
C ASP A 549 2.46 -17.82 -7.51
N GLY A 550 3.20 -16.86 -6.95
CA GLY A 550 4.55 -17.05 -6.41
C GLY A 550 4.57 -17.25 -4.90
N SER A 551 5.46 -16.55 -4.22
CA SER A 551 5.64 -16.63 -2.77
C SER A 551 5.54 -15.26 -2.11
N ILE A 552 4.73 -15.15 -1.07
CA ILE A 552 4.68 -14.02 -0.14
C ILE A 552 5.10 -14.55 1.22
N VAL A 553 6.30 -14.20 1.66
CA VAL A 553 6.88 -14.66 2.92
C VAL A 553 7.19 -13.45 3.78
N GLY A 554 6.67 -13.42 5.00
CA GLY A 554 7.13 -12.49 6.03
C GLY A 554 7.83 -13.23 7.15
N GLY A 555 8.92 -12.69 7.67
CA GLY A 555 9.56 -13.20 8.89
C GLY A 555 8.60 -13.19 10.07
N THR A 556 7.72 -12.17 10.12
CA THR A 556 6.62 -12.11 11.10
C THR A 556 5.27 -12.42 10.45
N ILE A 557 4.87 -11.71 9.39
CA ILE A 557 3.52 -11.82 8.81
C ILE A 557 3.56 -11.99 7.29
N GLY A 558 2.92 -13.00 6.70
CA GLY A 558 2.83 -13.11 5.23
C GLY A 558 2.12 -11.90 4.61
N VAL A 559 0.83 -11.77 4.89
CA VAL A 559 -0.01 -10.62 4.47
C VAL A 559 -0.61 -9.95 5.69
N TYR A 560 -0.36 -8.65 5.87
CA TYR A 560 -0.89 -7.86 6.96
C TYR A 560 -1.82 -6.75 6.45
N ASN A 561 -3.13 -6.93 6.62
CA ASN A 561 -4.13 -5.88 6.47
C ASN A 561 -4.29 -5.13 7.82
N TYR A 562 -3.53 -4.05 7.99
CA TYR A 562 -3.30 -3.34 9.25
C TYR A 562 -4.31 -2.20 9.48
N GLY A 563 -4.98 -2.22 10.62
CA GLY A 563 -5.91 -1.19 11.06
C GLY A 563 -7.31 -1.31 10.46
N SER A 564 -8.31 -0.81 11.18
CA SER A 564 -9.74 -1.01 10.86
C SER A 564 -10.21 -0.35 9.56
N ALA A 565 -9.47 0.63 9.04
CA ALA A 565 -9.76 1.30 7.78
C ALA A 565 -9.13 0.60 6.56
N SER A 566 -8.20 -0.34 6.78
CA SER A 566 -7.53 -1.05 5.70
C SER A 566 -8.49 -2.03 5.00
N SER A 567 -8.35 -2.18 3.69
CA SER A 567 -9.18 -3.08 2.90
C SER A 567 -8.40 -3.84 1.84
N ILE A 568 -8.72 -5.12 1.68
CA ILE A 568 -8.36 -5.96 0.54
C ILE A 568 -9.68 -6.53 0.01
N SER A 569 -10.03 -6.22 -1.24
CA SER A 569 -11.31 -6.72 -1.78
C SER A 569 -11.26 -8.23 -2.03
N GLU A 570 -10.16 -8.69 -2.63
CA GLU A 570 -9.94 -10.10 -2.96
C GLU A 570 -8.47 -10.50 -2.77
N LEU A 571 -8.22 -11.60 -2.06
CA LEU A 571 -6.90 -12.22 -1.90
C LEU A 571 -6.94 -13.60 -2.53
N ASN A 572 -6.38 -13.73 -3.73
CA ASN A 572 -6.28 -14.96 -4.51
C ASN A 572 -4.85 -15.49 -4.41
N SER A 573 -4.69 -16.71 -3.89
CA SER A 573 -3.38 -17.35 -3.76
C SER A 573 -3.42 -18.78 -4.29
N SER A 574 -2.82 -18.98 -5.47
CA SER A 574 -2.45 -20.31 -5.97
C SER A 574 -1.03 -20.71 -5.51
N GLY A 575 -0.22 -19.72 -5.13
CA GLY A 575 1.12 -19.88 -4.58
C GLY A 575 1.16 -20.01 -3.05
N THR A 576 2.27 -19.58 -2.45
CA THR A 576 2.51 -19.67 -0.99
C THR A 576 2.36 -18.30 -0.32
N ILE A 577 1.65 -18.26 0.82
CA ILE A 577 1.65 -17.17 1.79
C ILE A 577 2.13 -17.75 3.13
N GLN A 578 3.21 -17.19 3.69
CA GLN A 578 3.84 -17.74 4.89
C GLN A 578 4.37 -16.67 5.84
N GLY A 579 4.28 -16.94 7.14
CA GLY A 579 5.05 -16.22 8.18
C GLY A 579 4.98 -16.92 9.54
N LEU A 580 5.36 -16.25 10.63
CA LEU A 580 4.94 -16.68 11.97
C LEU A 580 3.41 -16.64 12.06
N LEU A 581 2.84 -15.59 11.48
CA LEU A 581 1.43 -15.42 11.18
C LEU A 581 1.28 -15.41 9.64
N GLY A 582 0.42 -16.25 9.07
CA GLY A 582 0.23 -16.29 7.61
C GLY A 582 -0.47 -15.04 7.10
N ILE A 583 -1.72 -14.86 7.50
CA ILE A 583 -2.55 -13.69 7.19
C ILE A 583 -3.02 -13.05 8.49
N VAL A 584 -2.84 -11.74 8.63
CA VAL A 584 -3.39 -10.94 9.72
C VAL A 584 -4.34 -9.89 9.14
N ASN A 585 -5.58 -9.87 9.64
CA ASN A 585 -6.61 -8.95 9.19
C ASN A 585 -7.23 -8.16 10.34
N ASP A 586 -6.91 -6.87 10.42
CA ASP A 586 -7.53 -5.92 11.35
C ASP A 586 -8.64 -5.08 10.67
N GLY A 587 -8.60 -4.97 9.35
CA GLY A 587 -9.59 -4.29 8.52
C GLY A 587 -10.56 -5.24 7.83
N THR A 588 -10.78 -5.04 6.52
CA THR A 588 -11.67 -5.88 5.72
C THR A 588 -10.91 -6.69 4.67
N ILE A 589 -11.09 -8.02 4.66
CA ILE A 589 -10.80 -8.88 3.51
C ILE A 589 -12.13 -9.41 2.97
N GLY A 590 -12.51 -9.02 1.75
CA GLY A 590 -13.81 -9.38 1.17
C GLY A 590 -13.93 -10.86 0.78
N LEU A 591 -12.92 -11.41 0.11
CA LEU A 591 -12.84 -12.81 -0.30
C LEU A 591 -11.40 -13.30 -0.14
N LEU A 592 -11.21 -14.47 0.45
CA LEU A 592 -9.93 -15.19 0.46
C LEU A 592 -10.08 -16.47 -0.36
N HIS A 593 -9.40 -16.54 -1.49
CA HIS A 593 -9.31 -17.77 -2.30
C HIS A 593 -7.91 -18.38 -2.15
N ASN A 594 -7.83 -19.58 -1.61
CA ASN A 594 -6.60 -20.34 -1.47
C ASN A 594 -6.68 -21.65 -2.27
N GLU A 595 -5.89 -21.74 -3.32
CA GLU A 595 -5.62 -22.98 -4.06
C GLU A 595 -4.21 -23.53 -3.76
N GLY A 596 -3.34 -22.71 -3.14
CA GLY A 596 -1.98 -23.06 -2.75
C GLY A 596 -1.81 -23.32 -1.25
N LEU A 597 -0.78 -22.72 -0.65
CA LEU A 597 -0.44 -22.88 0.77
C LEU A 597 -0.55 -21.55 1.52
N VAL A 598 -1.40 -21.49 2.53
CA VAL A 598 -1.36 -20.43 3.57
C VAL A 598 -0.84 -21.07 4.85
N SER A 599 0.29 -20.60 5.37
CA SER A 599 0.90 -21.19 6.56
C SER A 599 1.35 -20.17 7.60
N GLY A 600 1.14 -20.50 8.88
CA GLY A 600 1.78 -19.81 9.99
C GLY A 600 2.07 -20.74 11.16
N SER A 601 3.28 -20.67 11.72
CA SER A 601 3.68 -21.51 12.86
C SER A 601 2.98 -21.14 14.17
N VAL A 602 2.47 -19.90 14.29
CA VAL A 602 1.55 -19.49 15.36
C VAL A 602 0.11 -19.51 14.88
N ASN A 603 -0.23 -18.70 13.87
CA ASN A 603 -1.55 -18.69 13.25
C ASN A 603 -1.41 -18.66 11.72
N ALA A 604 -2.08 -19.54 10.99
CA ALA A 604 -2.21 -19.39 9.55
C ALA A 604 -3.06 -18.17 9.20
N ILE A 605 -4.12 -17.92 9.97
CA ILE A 605 -5.00 -16.76 9.80
C ILE A 605 -5.35 -16.20 11.18
N PHE A 606 -5.18 -14.89 11.37
CA PHE A 606 -5.69 -14.14 12.51
C PHE A 606 -6.55 -12.98 11.98
N SER A 607 -7.82 -12.92 12.38
CA SER A 607 -8.74 -11.85 11.97
C SER A 607 -9.40 -11.21 13.18
N SER A 608 -9.17 -9.91 13.35
CA SER A 608 -9.91 -9.05 14.29
C SER A 608 -10.97 -8.19 13.59
N GLY A 609 -10.82 -7.97 12.28
CA GLY A 609 -11.78 -7.26 11.43
C GLY A 609 -12.72 -8.17 10.62
N GLN A 610 -13.32 -7.63 9.55
CA GLN A 610 -14.24 -8.37 8.67
C GLN A 610 -13.46 -9.27 7.72
N LEU A 611 -13.68 -10.58 7.82
CA LEU A 611 -13.19 -11.58 6.87
C LEU A 611 -14.41 -12.22 6.20
N GLY A 612 -14.52 -12.08 4.89
CA GLY A 612 -15.58 -12.72 4.12
C GLY A 612 -15.36 -14.23 3.96
N THR A 613 -15.90 -14.79 2.89
CA THR A 613 -15.80 -16.25 2.68
C THR A 613 -14.36 -16.66 2.38
N ILE A 614 -13.91 -17.74 3.00
CA ILE A 614 -12.64 -18.41 2.71
C ILE A 614 -12.93 -19.58 1.77
N ARG A 615 -12.62 -19.42 0.48
CA ARG A 615 -12.64 -20.52 -0.48
C ARG A 615 -11.31 -21.24 -0.42
N ASN A 616 -11.29 -22.43 0.15
CA ASN A 616 -10.07 -23.21 0.30
C ASN A 616 -10.15 -24.46 -0.58
N ALA A 617 -9.36 -24.52 -1.64
CA ALA A 617 -9.07 -25.74 -2.40
C ALA A 617 -7.64 -26.25 -2.16
N GLY A 618 -6.78 -25.42 -1.55
CA GLY A 618 -5.42 -25.75 -1.14
C GLY A 618 -5.30 -26.15 0.34
N VAL A 619 -4.19 -25.76 0.97
CA VAL A 619 -3.87 -26.06 2.37
C VAL A 619 -3.76 -24.78 3.19
N ILE A 620 -4.48 -24.72 4.32
CA ILE A 620 -4.29 -23.73 5.38
C ILE A 620 -3.66 -24.47 6.58
N ALA A 621 -2.38 -24.20 6.85
CA ALA A 621 -1.55 -24.91 7.83
C ALA A 621 -1.11 -24.01 9.00
N GLY A 622 -1.78 -24.15 10.14
CA GLY A 622 -1.59 -23.35 11.36
C GLY A 622 -2.92 -23.10 12.07
N ASN A 623 -2.88 -22.40 13.21
CA ASN A 623 -4.12 -22.04 13.90
C ASN A 623 -4.90 -20.95 13.12
N ILE A 624 -6.22 -20.98 13.21
CA ILE A 624 -7.10 -19.96 12.66
C ILE A 624 -7.81 -19.28 13.83
N VAL A 625 -7.67 -17.96 13.94
CA VAL A 625 -8.27 -17.18 15.03
C VAL A 625 -9.14 -16.07 14.44
N ASN A 626 -10.41 -16.05 14.84
CA ASN A 626 -11.36 -14.99 14.54
C ASN A 626 -11.85 -14.39 15.87
N THR A 627 -11.48 -13.13 16.13
CA THR A 627 -11.97 -12.38 17.30
C THR A 627 -13.11 -11.43 16.94
N SER A 628 -13.50 -11.36 15.66
CA SER A 628 -14.61 -10.53 15.20
C SER A 628 -15.97 -11.19 15.52
N THR A 629 -17.03 -10.39 15.51
CA THR A 629 -18.42 -10.89 15.62
C THR A 629 -18.98 -11.42 14.30
N ASN A 630 -18.21 -11.32 13.20
CA ASN A 630 -18.60 -11.86 11.91
C ASN A 630 -18.29 -13.36 11.86
N ALA A 631 -19.19 -14.11 11.25
CA ALA A 631 -19.06 -15.55 11.20
C ALA A 631 -17.97 -16.00 10.23
N LEU A 632 -17.12 -16.92 10.67
CA LEU A 632 -16.01 -17.45 9.88
C LEU A 632 -16.56 -18.49 8.89
N SER A 633 -16.56 -18.15 7.60
CA SER A 633 -17.25 -18.95 6.58
C SER A 633 -16.27 -19.60 5.61
N PHE A 634 -16.45 -20.89 5.33
CA PHE A 634 -15.58 -21.68 4.46
C PHE A 634 -16.36 -22.36 3.33
N THR A 635 -15.74 -22.47 2.16
CA THR A 635 -16.08 -23.49 1.15
C THR A 635 -14.84 -24.32 0.84
N GLY A 636 -15.04 -25.59 0.47
CA GLY A 636 -13.95 -26.52 0.15
C GLY A 636 -13.71 -26.73 -1.34
N GLY A 637 -12.71 -27.57 -1.63
CA GLY A 637 -12.40 -28.07 -2.97
C GLY A 637 -13.26 -29.26 -3.39
N THR A 638 -12.66 -30.23 -4.08
CA THR A 638 -13.34 -31.44 -4.57
C THR A 638 -13.08 -32.65 -3.66
N ILE A 639 -13.79 -33.77 -3.85
CA ILE A 639 -13.52 -34.97 -3.05
C ILE A 639 -12.14 -35.62 -3.30
N SER A 640 -11.56 -35.37 -4.48
CA SER A 640 -10.20 -35.81 -4.87
C SER A 640 -9.11 -34.84 -4.42
N ALA A 641 -9.45 -33.56 -4.26
CA ALA A 641 -8.57 -32.51 -3.75
C ALA A 641 -9.35 -31.64 -2.77
N PRO A 642 -9.58 -32.12 -1.54
CA PRO A 642 -10.33 -31.37 -0.55
C PRO A 642 -9.49 -30.19 -0.06
N GLY A 643 -10.15 -29.07 0.22
CA GLY A 643 -9.47 -27.98 0.91
C GLY A 643 -9.08 -28.44 2.31
N THR A 644 -7.83 -28.28 2.68
CA THR A 644 -7.31 -28.81 3.95
C THR A 644 -7.16 -27.71 4.98
N LEU A 645 -7.77 -27.89 6.15
CA LEU A 645 -7.57 -27.07 7.35
C LEU A 645 -6.79 -27.91 8.36
N THR A 646 -5.54 -27.56 8.63
CA THR A 646 -4.65 -28.37 9.47
C THR A 646 -3.78 -27.49 10.35
N GLY A 647 -3.20 -28.06 11.40
CA GLY A 647 -2.15 -27.41 12.17
C GLY A 647 -0.85 -27.25 11.38
N TYR A 648 0.06 -26.45 11.94
CA TYR A 648 1.38 -26.26 11.35
C TYR A 648 2.10 -27.61 11.18
N ALA A 649 2.81 -27.78 10.05
CA ALA A 649 3.49 -29.02 9.67
C ALA A 649 2.59 -30.28 9.59
N GLY A 650 1.27 -30.11 9.42
CA GLY A 650 0.34 -31.21 9.17
C GLY A 650 -0.24 -31.89 10.41
N GLY A 651 0.10 -31.42 11.63
CA GLY A 651 -0.55 -31.87 12.86
C GLY A 651 -1.99 -31.37 12.98
N ILE A 652 -2.71 -31.78 14.03
CA ILE A 652 -4.06 -31.25 14.32
C ILE A 652 -3.95 -29.78 14.76
N GLY A 653 -4.63 -28.87 14.08
CA GLY A 653 -4.64 -27.43 14.38
C GLY A 653 -5.78 -27.00 15.30
N THR A 654 -5.96 -25.69 15.43
CA THR A 654 -7.14 -25.11 16.10
C THR A 654 -7.81 -24.04 15.25
N ILE A 655 -9.14 -23.94 15.34
CA ILE A 655 -9.97 -22.86 14.80
C ILE A 655 -10.72 -22.24 15.97
N SER A 656 -10.39 -21.01 16.35
CA SER A 656 -11.02 -20.29 17.46
C SER A 656 -11.86 -19.13 16.95
N SER A 657 -13.17 -19.17 17.20
CA SER A 657 -14.13 -18.12 16.82
C SER A 657 -15.15 -17.94 17.95
N THR A 658 -14.69 -17.57 19.14
CA THR A 658 -15.56 -17.55 20.33
C THR A 658 -16.62 -16.43 20.33
N ALA A 659 -16.50 -15.47 19.41
CA ALA A 659 -17.43 -14.36 19.24
C ALA A 659 -18.43 -14.55 18.09
N ALA A 660 -18.34 -15.64 17.32
CA ALA A 660 -19.19 -15.87 16.14
C ALA A 660 -19.26 -17.35 15.72
N ASN A 661 -20.23 -17.71 14.88
CA ASN A 661 -20.33 -19.06 14.32
C ASN A 661 -19.17 -19.37 13.35
N VAL A 662 -18.89 -20.66 13.17
CA VAL A 662 -18.08 -21.18 12.05
C VAL A 662 -19.01 -21.87 11.06
N LEU A 663 -18.97 -21.50 9.79
CA LEU A 663 -19.88 -21.99 8.76
C LEU A 663 -19.09 -22.74 7.69
N PHE A 664 -19.46 -23.98 7.41
CA PHE A 664 -19.05 -24.72 6.23
C PHE A 664 -20.20 -24.70 5.23
N LEU A 665 -20.05 -23.90 4.18
CA LEU A 665 -21.08 -23.65 3.18
C LEU A 665 -21.13 -24.80 2.14
N GLY A 666 -22.25 -24.92 1.43
CA GLY A 666 -22.45 -25.95 0.40
C GLY A 666 -21.55 -25.78 -0.83
N GLY A 667 -21.35 -26.87 -1.59
CA GLY A 667 -20.68 -26.83 -2.90
C GLY A 667 -19.23 -27.33 -2.96
N GLY A 668 -18.64 -27.78 -1.86
CA GLY A 668 -17.28 -28.33 -1.84
C GLY A 668 -16.97 -29.24 -0.63
N VAL A 669 -15.76 -29.82 -0.62
CA VAL A 669 -15.26 -30.74 0.42
C VAL A 669 -14.10 -30.11 1.19
N GLN A 670 -14.23 -30.03 2.51
CA GLN A 670 -13.17 -29.59 3.41
C GLN A 670 -12.64 -30.76 4.25
N LEU A 671 -11.34 -31.02 4.19
CA LEU A 671 -10.65 -31.87 5.15
C LEU A 671 -10.40 -31.06 6.42
N LEU A 672 -11.13 -31.42 7.48
CA LEU A 672 -11.00 -30.83 8.79
C LEU A 672 -9.99 -31.63 9.63
N ASN A 673 -8.80 -31.07 9.80
CA ASN A 673 -7.76 -31.57 10.68
C ASN A 673 -7.42 -30.51 11.76
N SER A 674 -8.44 -29.84 12.28
CA SER A 674 -8.31 -28.83 13.32
C SER A 674 -9.47 -28.91 14.31
N ASN A 675 -9.16 -28.84 15.60
CA ASN A 675 -10.13 -28.67 16.66
C ASN A 675 -10.81 -27.31 16.55
N ILE A 676 -12.11 -27.22 16.81
CA ILE A 676 -12.87 -25.96 16.69
C ILE A 676 -13.35 -25.50 18.06
N ASN A 677 -13.20 -24.23 18.38
CA ASN A 677 -13.76 -23.58 19.57
C ASN A 677 -14.60 -22.37 19.18
N VAL A 678 -15.91 -22.48 19.35
CA VAL A 678 -16.89 -21.41 19.09
C VAL A 678 -17.53 -20.88 20.38
N GLY A 679 -17.06 -21.32 21.56
CA GLY A 679 -17.66 -20.95 22.84
C GLY A 679 -19.13 -21.38 22.92
N SER A 680 -20.04 -20.42 23.09
CA SER A 680 -21.49 -20.66 23.10
C SER A 680 -22.15 -20.70 21.71
N HIS A 681 -21.37 -20.50 20.64
CA HIS A 681 -21.86 -20.44 19.26
C HIS A 681 -21.90 -21.83 18.61
N SER A 682 -22.19 -21.87 17.31
CA SER A 682 -22.35 -23.12 16.55
C SER A 682 -21.32 -23.26 15.43
N VAL A 683 -20.87 -24.49 15.22
CA VAL A 683 -20.32 -24.95 13.94
C VAL A 683 -21.49 -25.41 13.08
N VAL A 684 -21.71 -24.75 11.95
CA VAL A 684 -22.81 -25.04 11.01
C VAL A 684 -22.23 -25.72 9.77
N ASN A 685 -22.58 -26.98 9.54
CA ASN A 685 -22.19 -27.72 8.35
C ASN A 685 -23.35 -27.83 7.35
N ASN A 686 -23.23 -27.15 6.22
CA ASN A 686 -24.08 -27.28 5.04
C ASN A 686 -23.30 -27.79 3.82
N GLY A 687 -21.98 -28.02 3.98
CA GLY A 687 -21.07 -28.57 2.97
C GLY A 687 -20.69 -30.02 3.26
N VAL A 688 -19.56 -30.46 2.73
CA VAL A 688 -19.03 -31.80 3.04
C VAL A 688 -17.76 -31.64 3.89
N LEU A 689 -17.81 -32.14 5.13
CA LEU A 689 -16.65 -32.19 6.02
C LEU A 689 -16.04 -33.59 6.00
N MET A 690 -14.80 -33.67 5.57
CA MET A 690 -13.98 -34.87 5.68
C MET A 690 -13.23 -34.86 7.01
N VAL A 691 -13.41 -35.91 7.79
CA VAL A 691 -12.87 -36.07 9.14
C VAL A 691 -12.16 -37.41 9.17
N ASN A 692 -10.82 -37.38 9.24
CA ASN A 692 -9.99 -38.58 9.17
C ASN A 692 -9.49 -39.05 10.54
N GLU A 693 -9.46 -38.13 11.51
CA GLU A 693 -9.03 -38.35 12.88
C GLU A 693 -10.06 -37.71 13.84
N ALA A 694 -9.91 -37.95 15.14
CA ALA A 694 -10.81 -37.36 16.13
C ALA A 694 -10.66 -35.83 16.20
N ILE A 695 -11.76 -35.10 15.97
CA ILE A 695 -11.81 -33.63 16.04
C ILE A 695 -12.77 -33.18 17.13
N SER A 696 -12.28 -32.32 18.03
CA SER A 696 -13.12 -31.71 19.05
C SER A 696 -13.77 -30.42 18.58
N ILE A 697 -15.02 -30.21 18.99
CA ILE A 697 -15.80 -28.99 18.79
C ILE A 697 -16.25 -28.51 20.18
N THR A 698 -15.71 -27.39 20.64
CA THR A 698 -16.19 -26.68 21.82
C THR A 698 -17.31 -25.74 21.41
N GLY A 699 -18.53 -26.04 21.87
CA GLY A 699 -19.78 -25.37 21.50
C GLY A 699 -20.77 -26.33 20.83
N ASN A 700 -21.69 -25.77 20.04
CA ASN A 700 -22.73 -26.55 19.36
C ASN A 700 -22.29 -26.99 17.95
N TYR A 701 -22.84 -28.08 17.44
CA TYR A 701 -22.70 -28.52 16.05
C TYR A 701 -24.08 -28.69 15.41
N THR A 702 -24.27 -28.16 14.20
CA THR A 702 -25.53 -28.30 13.46
C THR A 702 -25.28 -28.70 12.02
N GLN A 703 -26.03 -29.68 11.52
CA GLN A 703 -26.05 -30.11 10.12
C GLN A 703 -27.49 -30.34 9.68
N SER A 704 -27.98 -29.51 8.75
CA SER A 704 -29.31 -29.66 8.14
C SER A 704 -29.24 -30.10 6.67
N ALA A 705 -28.07 -29.98 6.05
CA ALA A 705 -27.76 -30.41 4.70
C ALA A 705 -26.26 -30.82 4.62
N GLY A 706 -25.76 -31.20 3.45
CA GLY A 706 -24.35 -31.58 3.29
C GLY A 706 -24.04 -32.98 3.84
N GLY A 707 -22.82 -33.19 4.34
CA GLY A 707 -22.47 -34.46 4.96
C GLY A 707 -21.12 -34.56 5.66
N LEU A 708 -20.93 -35.66 6.37
CA LEU A 708 -19.68 -36.08 6.99
C LEU A 708 -19.06 -37.23 6.18
N LEU A 709 -17.82 -37.04 5.72
CA LEU A 709 -16.98 -38.09 5.16
C LEU A 709 -16.02 -38.58 6.24
N ILE A 710 -16.31 -39.75 6.80
CA ILE A 710 -15.52 -40.33 7.88
C ILE A 710 -14.43 -41.20 7.29
N GLY A 711 -13.19 -40.76 7.42
CA GLY A 711 -12.03 -41.52 7.05
C GLY A 711 -11.78 -42.67 8.01
N VAL A 712 -11.56 -43.87 7.48
CA VAL A 712 -11.24 -45.09 8.24
C VAL A 712 -9.88 -45.61 7.78
N SER A 713 -8.92 -45.67 8.69
CA SER A 713 -7.61 -46.29 8.50
C SER A 713 -7.62 -47.73 9.04
N SER A 714 -6.47 -48.42 9.02
CA SER A 714 -6.34 -49.76 9.62
C SER A 714 -6.41 -49.77 11.15
N SER A 715 -6.25 -48.62 11.81
CA SER A 715 -6.15 -48.52 13.28
C SER A 715 -6.94 -47.36 13.92
N SER A 716 -7.46 -46.43 13.12
CA SER A 716 -8.20 -45.24 13.58
C SER A 716 -9.34 -44.90 12.62
N TYR A 717 -10.26 -44.08 13.08
CA TYR A 717 -11.27 -43.47 12.23
C TYR A 717 -11.62 -42.08 12.74
N GLY A 718 -12.12 -41.23 11.85
CA GLY A 718 -12.53 -39.87 12.21
C GLY A 718 -13.82 -39.82 13.01
N ASN A 719 -13.91 -38.90 13.96
CA ASN A 719 -15.15 -38.62 14.69
C ASN A 719 -15.18 -37.18 15.23
N LEU A 720 -16.38 -36.71 15.56
CA LEU A 720 -16.60 -35.41 16.16
C LEU A 720 -16.91 -35.53 17.65
N LEU A 721 -16.12 -34.84 18.48
CA LEU A 721 -16.32 -34.74 19.92
C LEU A 721 -16.88 -33.35 20.24
N VAL A 722 -18.19 -33.23 20.37
CA VAL A 722 -18.92 -31.97 20.57
C VAL A 722 -19.17 -31.75 22.06
N SER A 723 -18.73 -30.62 22.62
CA SER A 723 -18.84 -30.37 24.06
C SER A 723 -20.27 -30.06 24.52
N ASP A 724 -21.12 -29.51 23.64
CA ASP A 724 -22.49 -29.11 23.96
C ASP A 724 -23.51 -29.91 23.10
N ASN A 725 -24.44 -29.25 22.40
CA ASN A 725 -25.46 -29.95 21.61
C ASN A 725 -24.98 -30.22 20.18
N ALA A 726 -25.31 -31.41 19.66
CA ALA A 726 -25.17 -31.73 18.24
C ALA A 726 -26.55 -32.00 17.61
N SER A 727 -26.85 -31.36 16.48
CA SER A 727 -28.12 -31.54 15.76
C SER A 727 -27.85 -31.90 14.31
N LEU A 728 -28.14 -33.14 13.92
CA LEU A 728 -27.98 -33.63 12.56
C LEU A 728 -29.35 -33.97 11.97
N THR A 729 -30.01 -32.97 11.38
CA THR A 729 -31.40 -33.03 10.90
C THR A 729 -31.54 -33.17 9.39
N GLY A 730 -30.43 -33.37 8.67
CA GLY A 730 -30.41 -33.75 7.27
C GLY A 730 -28.99 -34.03 6.76
N GLY A 731 -28.89 -34.41 5.48
CA GLY A 731 -27.62 -34.73 4.82
C GLY A 731 -27.22 -36.20 4.95
N PHE A 732 -25.92 -36.48 4.83
CA PHE A 732 -25.38 -37.84 4.89
C PHE A 732 -24.18 -38.00 5.81
N ILE A 733 -23.93 -39.24 6.21
CA ILE A 733 -22.66 -39.69 6.79
C ILE A 733 -22.18 -40.85 5.93
N ASN A 734 -20.97 -40.73 5.39
CA ASN A 734 -20.38 -41.75 4.53
C ASN A 734 -19.00 -42.12 5.06
N MET A 735 -18.78 -43.42 5.26
CA MET A 735 -17.50 -43.96 5.70
C MET A 735 -16.64 -44.33 4.49
N ARG A 736 -15.40 -43.85 4.49
CA ARG A 736 -14.45 -44.01 3.39
C ARG A 736 -13.13 -44.55 3.92
N ALA A 737 -12.61 -45.58 3.26
CA ALA A 737 -11.27 -46.07 3.55
C ALA A 737 -10.18 -45.06 3.16
N LEU A 738 -9.17 -44.90 4.03
CA LEU A 738 -7.97 -44.09 3.81
C LEU A 738 -6.75 -44.98 3.57
N GLY A 739 -5.85 -44.58 2.67
CA GLY A 739 -4.48 -45.10 2.59
C GLY A 739 -4.33 -46.64 2.57
N GLY A 740 -5.10 -47.35 1.74
CA GLY A 740 -5.06 -48.82 1.67
C GLY A 740 -5.78 -49.55 2.82
N GLY A 741 -6.38 -48.83 3.76
CA GLY A 741 -7.29 -49.38 4.76
C GLY A 741 -8.61 -49.87 4.15
N SER A 742 -9.49 -50.42 4.98
CA SER A 742 -10.84 -50.82 4.59
C SER A 742 -11.80 -50.60 5.75
N VAL A 743 -13.03 -50.22 5.42
CA VAL A 743 -14.13 -50.28 6.40
C VAL A 743 -14.34 -51.75 6.77
N GLN A 744 -14.50 -52.02 8.05
CA GLN A 744 -14.74 -53.36 8.60
C GLN A 744 -16.12 -53.41 9.27
N GLU A 745 -16.64 -54.61 9.48
CA GLU A 745 -17.81 -54.79 10.31
C GLU A 745 -17.51 -54.40 11.77
N GLY A 746 -18.47 -53.77 12.42
CA GLY A 746 -18.33 -53.28 13.79
C GLY A 746 -19.08 -51.99 14.05
N THR A 747 -18.81 -51.39 15.21
CA THR A 747 -19.46 -50.15 15.65
C THR A 747 -18.48 -48.98 15.61
N TYR A 748 -18.90 -47.86 15.04
CA TYR A 748 -18.11 -46.64 14.89
C TYR A 748 -18.83 -45.45 15.53
N THR A 749 -18.24 -44.83 16.54
CA THR A 749 -18.79 -43.60 17.15
C THR A 749 -18.46 -42.38 16.30
N ILE A 750 -19.44 -41.82 15.61
CA ILE A 750 -19.21 -40.73 14.65
C ILE A 750 -19.32 -39.34 15.27
N VAL A 751 -20.29 -39.16 16.17
CA VAL A 751 -20.45 -37.91 16.92
C VAL A 751 -20.68 -38.26 18.38
N SER A 752 -20.01 -37.59 19.30
CA SER A 752 -20.27 -37.65 20.74
C SER A 752 -20.58 -36.25 21.24
N ALA A 753 -21.80 -36.01 21.73
CA ALA A 753 -22.24 -34.72 22.26
C ALA A 753 -22.36 -34.72 23.79
N GLY A 754 -21.89 -33.66 24.45
CA GLY A 754 -21.89 -33.55 25.91
C GLY A 754 -23.25 -33.25 26.54
N SER A 755 -24.12 -32.47 25.86
CA SER A 755 -25.43 -32.08 26.40
C SER A 755 -26.60 -32.85 25.78
N GLY A 756 -26.60 -33.00 24.45
CA GLY A 756 -27.69 -33.66 23.74
C GLY A 756 -27.39 -33.86 22.26
N LEU A 757 -27.94 -34.93 21.67
CA LEU A 757 -27.78 -35.22 20.25
C LEU A 757 -29.13 -35.53 19.58
N SER A 758 -29.50 -34.76 18.55
CA SER A 758 -30.74 -34.96 17.78
C SER A 758 -30.44 -35.41 16.36
N LEU A 759 -31.26 -36.33 15.84
CA LEU A 759 -31.18 -36.87 14.49
C LEU A 759 -32.48 -36.63 13.73
N GLY A 760 -32.39 -36.37 12.42
CA GLY A 760 -33.52 -36.35 11.50
C GLY A 760 -33.05 -36.45 10.06
N ASN A 761 -33.80 -37.12 9.19
CA ASN A 761 -33.54 -37.20 7.73
C ASN A 761 -32.08 -37.50 7.30
N LEU A 762 -31.31 -38.21 8.13
CA LEU A 762 -29.92 -38.59 7.86
C LEU A 762 -29.86 -39.89 7.06
N SER A 763 -28.92 -39.95 6.11
CA SER A 763 -28.58 -41.19 5.41
C SER A 763 -27.17 -41.65 5.76
N TYR A 764 -26.99 -42.95 6.01
CA TYR A 764 -25.71 -43.56 6.35
C TYR A 764 -25.22 -44.44 5.20
N TYR A 765 -23.94 -44.35 4.85
CA TYR A 765 -23.36 -45.10 3.75
C TYR A 765 -21.97 -45.65 4.11
N ALA A 766 -21.70 -46.89 3.69
CA ALA A 766 -20.37 -47.45 3.58
C ALA A 766 -20.39 -48.47 2.44
N SER A 767 -19.43 -48.39 1.52
CA SER A 767 -19.41 -49.27 0.36
C SER A 767 -19.31 -50.74 0.80
N GLY A 768 -20.28 -51.57 0.38
CA GLY A 768 -20.32 -53.01 0.68
C GLY A 768 -20.97 -53.41 2.02
N TYR A 769 -21.51 -52.46 2.79
CA TYR A 769 -22.08 -52.73 4.13
C TYR A 769 -23.48 -52.15 4.30
N VAL A 770 -24.26 -52.77 5.18
CA VAL A 770 -25.47 -52.16 5.73
C VAL A 770 -25.07 -51.32 6.94
N VAL A 771 -25.40 -50.03 6.90
CA VAL A 771 -25.05 -49.09 7.96
C VAL A 771 -26.33 -48.56 8.61
N THR A 772 -26.44 -48.75 9.92
CA THR A 772 -27.53 -48.18 10.72
C THR A 772 -26.96 -47.23 11.77
N GLY A 773 -27.66 -46.13 12.03
CA GLY A 773 -27.29 -45.19 13.08
C GLY A 773 -28.19 -45.34 14.30
N SER A 774 -27.60 -45.34 15.48
CA SER A 774 -28.32 -45.36 16.76
C SER A 774 -27.72 -44.35 17.74
N LEU A 775 -28.55 -43.88 18.67
CA LEU A 775 -28.11 -43.04 19.77
C LEU A 775 -27.79 -43.90 20.99
N VAL A 776 -26.58 -43.73 21.53
CA VAL A 776 -26.11 -44.45 22.72
C VAL A 776 -25.57 -43.43 23.72
N THR A 777 -26.00 -43.51 24.97
CA THR A 777 -25.45 -42.64 26.03
C THR A 777 -24.33 -43.38 26.77
N VAL A 778 -23.11 -42.83 26.74
CA VAL A 778 -21.93 -43.39 27.41
C VAL A 778 -21.24 -42.29 28.19
N GLY A 779 -21.04 -42.50 29.50
CA GLY A 779 -20.30 -41.57 30.35
C GLY A 779 -20.91 -40.15 30.46
N GLY A 780 -22.23 -40.03 30.28
CA GLY A 780 -22.95 -38.74 30.27
C GLY A 780 -23.07 -38.09 28.89
N ASN A 781 -22.31 -38.55 27.89
CA ASN A 781 -22.39 -38.04 26.52
C ASN A 781 -23.40 -38.86 25.70
N THR A 782 -24.15 -38.19 24.81
CA THR A 782 -25.00 -38.85 23.82
C THR A 782 -24.23 -39.01 22.50
N GLN A 783 -24.03 -40.25 22.07
CA GLN A 783 -23.23 -40.62 20.92
C GLN A 783 -24.09 -41.10 19.77
N LEU A 784 -23.80 -40.65 18.54
CA LEU A 784 -24.23 -41.30 17.31
C LEU A 784 -23.24 -42.41 16.98
N VAL A 785 -23.70 -43.66 17.15
CA VAL A 785 -22.94 -44.86 16.82
C VAL A 785 -23.50 -45.47 15.54
N LEU A 786 -22.63 -45.65 14.55
CA LEU A 786 -22.95 -46.42 13.34
C LEU A 786 -22.61 -47.88 13.57
N THR A 787 -23.56 -48.77 13.34
CA THR A 787 -23.33 -50.21 13.27
C THR A 787 -23.21 -50.61 11.82
N VAL A 788 -22.08 -51.23 11.50
CA VAL A 788 -21.66 -51.67 10.17
C VAL A 788 -21.71 -53.18 10.24
N GLY A 789 -22.77 -53.77 9.71
CA GLY A 789 -23.00 -55.21 9.76
C GLY A 789 -22.60 -55.90 8.47
N ASP A 790 -22.41 -57.22 8.56
CA ASP A 790 -22.48 -58.09 7.40
C ASP A 790 -23.85 -57.87 6.73
N GLY A 791 -23.89 -57.87 5.40
CA GLY A 791 -25.15 -57.77 4.66
C GLY A 791 -25.95 -59.06 4.69
N GLY A 792 -25.97 -59.78 5.82
CA GLY A 792 -26.35 -61.19 5.95
C GLY A 792 -27.64 -61.55 5.24
N GLY A 793 -27.52 -62.22 4.09
CA GLY A 793 -28.53 -63.10 3.48
C GLY A 793 -29.90 -62.51 3.13
N VAL A 794 -30.18 -61.23 3.43
CA VAL A 794 -31.14 -60.45 2.67
C VAL A 794 -30.63 -60.52 1.23
N PRO A 795 -31.44 -60.81 0.19
CA PRO A 795 -31.00 -60.49 -1.15
C PRO A 795 -30.70 -59.00 -1.09
N THR A 796 -29.42 -58.64 -0.97
CA THR A 796 -28.94 -57.30 -1.26
C THR A 796 -29.29 -57.20 -2.72
N THR A 797 -30.50 -56.75 -2.99
CA THR A 797 -30.75 -56.16 -4.27
C THR A 797 -29.85 -54.96 -4.23
N ASP A 798 -28.67 -55.09 -4.82
CA ASP A 798 -27.66 -54.06 -4.80
C ASP A 798 -28.01 -53.09 -5.91
N TYR A 799 -29.25 -52.59 -5.93
CA TYR A 799 -29.73 -51.78 -7.04
C TYR A 799 -28.97 -50.46 -7.06
N THR A 800 -28.41 -50.00 -5.94
CA THR A 800 -27.42 -48.92 -5.90
C THR A 800 -26.18 -49.26 -6.72
N ARG A 801 -25.52 -50.41 -6.53
CA ARG A 801 -24.37 -50.79 -7.37
C ARG A 801 -24.80 -51.04 -8.82
N ILE A 802 -25.92 -51.71 -9.05
CA ILE A 802 -26.46 -51.94 -10.41
C ILE A 802 -26.75 -50.60 -11.11
N GLY A 803 -27.34 -49.64 -10.39
CA GLY A 803 -27.60 -48.29 -10.88
C GLY A 803 -26.32 -47.49 -11.13
N GLN A 804 -25.29 -47.66 -10.29
CA GLN A 804 -23.95 -47.06 -10.49
C GLN A 804 -23.21 -47.70 -11.66
N GLN A 805 -23.30 -49.02 -11.83
CA GLN A 805 -22.73 -49.78 -12.97
C GLN A 805 -23.47 -49.52 -14.28
N GLN A 806 -24.72 -49.09 -14.23
CA GLN A 806 -25.44 -48.61 -15.39
C GLN A 806 -25.11 -47.14 -15.71
N GLY A 807 -24.88 -46.33 -14.66
CA GLY A 807 -24.46 -44.94 -14.75
C GLY A 807 -25.59 -43.94 -15.06
N GLY A 808 -25.26 -42.66 -14.96
CA GLY A 808 -26.18 -41.56 -15.30
C GLY A 808 -27.47 -41.60 -14.48
N PHE A 809 -28.60 -41.66 -15.19
CA PHE A 809 -29.95 -41.55 -14.65
C PHE A 809 -30.42 -42.78 -13.85
N ALA A 810 -29.73 -43.92 -13.98
CA ALA A 810 -30.00 -45.11 -13.18
C ALA A 810 -29.45 -45.01 -11.75
N THR A 811 -28.44 -44.15 -11.50
CA THR A 811 -27.73 -44.04 -10.22
C THR A 811 -28.66 -43.71 -9.06
N GLY A 812 -29.47 -42.66 -9.22
CA GLY A 812 -30.42 -42.25 -8.19
C GLY A 812 -31.60 -43.20 -8.03
N MET A 813 -32.01 -43.86 -9.12
CA MET A 813 -33.07 -44.88 -9.08
C MET A 813 -32.61 -46.13 -8.31
N GLY A 814 -31.36 -46.57 -8.50
CA GLY A 814 -30.78 -47.67 -7.74
C GLY A 814 -30.88 -47.48 -6.23
N VAL A 815 -30.51 -46.29 -5.75
CA VAL A 815 -30.64 -45.90 -4.33
C VAL A 815 -32.11 -45.89 -3.88
N ALA A 816 -33.01 -45.44 -4.75
CA ALA A 816 -34.44 -45.42 -4.45
C ALA A 816 -35.01 -46.84 -4.30
N LEU A 817 -34.64 -47.77 -5.18
CA LEU A 817 -35.09 -49.16 -5.16
C LEU A 817 -34.60 -49.89 -3.91
N ASP A 818 -33.36 -49.66 -3.49
CA ASP A 818 -32.82 -50.23 -2.24
C ASP A 818 -33.55 -49.69 -1.00
N ARG A 819 -33.90 -48.38 -1.02
CA ARG A 819 -34.73 -47.78 0.03
C ARG A 819 -36.14 -48.36 0.04
N ILE A 820 -36.76 -48.57 -1.12
CA ILE A 820 -38.08 -49.18 -1.21
C ILE A 820 -38.03 -50.64 -0.72
N ALA A 821 -36.99 -51.41 -1.07
CA ALA A 821 -36.76 -52.76 -0.58
C ALA A 821 -36.57 -52.81 0.95
N ALA A 822 -35.85 -51.84 1.51
CA ALA A 822 -35.67 -51.70 2.95
C ALA A 822 -36.98 -51.33 3.68
N ILE A 823 -37.79 -50.44 3.11
CA ILE A 823 -39.12 -50.10 3.66
C ILE A 823 -40.05 -51.32 3.60
N ALA A 824 -40.04 -52.06 2.50
CA ALA A 824 -40.86 -53.24 2.29
C ALA A 824 -40.50 -54.44 3.20
N SER A 825 -39.31 -54.43 3.80
CA SER A 825 -38.83 -55.47 4.74
C SER A 825 -38.90 -55.04 6.21
N SER A 826 -39.43 -53.84 6.51
CA SER A 826 -39.55 -53.29 7.86
C SER A 826 -40.89 -53.63 8.55
N SER A 827 -40.97 -53.54 9.89
CA SER A 827 -42.16 -53.91 10.69
C SER A 827 -43.39 -52.98 10.54
N GLY A 828 -43.41 -52.11 9.53
CA GLY A 828 -44.45 -51.10 9.28
C GLY A 828 -44.75 -50.88 7.79
N VAL A 829 -44.75 -51.95 7.00
CA VAL A 829 -44.90 -51.91 5.54
C VAL A 829 -46.19 -51.20 5.11
N THR A 830 -46.08 -50.18 4.26
CA THR A 830 -47.24 -49.56 3.62
C THR A 830 -47.77 -50.47 2.50
N PRO A 831 -49.10 -50.49 2.21
CA PRO A 831 -49.65 -51.28 1.10
C PRO A 831 -48.97 -51.01 -0.25
N ALA A 832 -48.50 -49.77 -0.46
CA ALA A 832 -47.76 -49.37 -1.65
C ALA A 832 -46.36 -50.00 -1.73
N ALA A 833 -45.60 -50.05 -0.61
CA ALA A 833 -44.28 -50.69 -0.58
C ALA A 833 -44.36 -52.22 -0.71
N ALA A 834 -45.39 -52.84 -0.13
CA ALA A 834 -45.66 -54.28 -0.31
C ALA A 834 -45.98 -54.64 -1.76
N ALA A 835 -46.85 -53.85 -2.41
CA ALA A 835 -47.17 -54.04 -3.84
C ALA A 835 -45.94 -53.81 -4.72
N PHE A 836 -45.12 -52.80 -4.44
CA PHE A 836 -43.89 -52.54 -5.18
C PHE A 836 -42.87 -53.68 -5.06
N GLN A 837 -42.74 -54.26 -3.87
CA GLN A 837 -41.86 -55.42 -3.65
C GLN A 837 -42.28 -56.63 -4.52
N SER A 838 -43.58 -56.94 -4.54
CA SER A 838 -44.13 -58.05 -5.33
C SER A 838 -44.09 -57.79 -6.84
N ASP A 839 -44.51 -56.60 -7.25
CA ASP A 839 -44.86 -56.33 -8.65
C ASP A 839 -43.68 -55.74 -9.45
N VAL A 840 -42.63 -55.25 -8.77
CA VAL A 840 -41.47 -54.61 -9.39
C VAL A 840 -40.16 -55.24 -8.94
N LEU A 841 -39.89 -55.31 -7.63
CA LEU A 841 -38.57 -55.73 -7.13
C LEU A 841 -38.33 -57.23 -7.26
N ALA A 842 -39.34 -58.08 -7.06
CA ALA A 842 -39.20 -59.53 -7.25
C ALA A 842 -38.96 -59.92 -8.72
N PRO A 843 -39.70 -59.38 -9.72
CA PRO A 843 -39.38 -59.58 -11.13
C PRO A 843 -38.01 -59.04 -11.53
N LEU A 844 -37.62 -57.86 -11.03
CA LEU A 844 -36.30 -57.27 -11.31
C LEU A 844 -35.16 -58.12 -10.72
N GLY A 845 -35.35 -58.65 -9.52
CA GLY A 845 -34.36 -59.48 -8.81
C GLY A 845 -34.11 -60.84 -9.46
N ALA A 846 -35.04 -61.32 -10.31
CA ALA A 846 -34.92 -62.58 -11.04
C ALA A 846 -34.13 -62.47 -12.36
N LEU A 847 -33.79 -61.26 -12.79
CA LEU A 847 -33.04 -61.01 -14.03
C LEU A 847 -31.53 -61.22 -13.85
N SER A 848 -30.80 -61.42 -14.95
CA SER A 848 -29.33 -61.39 -14.92
C SER A 848 -28.80 -59.98 -14.62
N GLU A 849 -27.56 -59.85 -14.13
CA GLU A 849 -26.98 -58.57 -13.71
C GLU A 849 -27.02 -57.48 -14.80
N GLY A 850 -26.73 -57.84 -16.06
CA GLY A 850 -26.84 -56.92 -17.20
C GLY A 850 -28.28 -56.51 -17.51
N GLU A 851 -29.24 -57.40 -17.33
CA GLU A 851 -30.68 -57.09 -17.48
C GLU A 851 -31.21 -56.26 -16.30
N GLN A 852 -30.66 -56.43 -15.09
CA GLN A 852 -30.97 -55.58 -13.94
C GLN A 852 -30.50 -54.14 -14.16
N GLN A 853 -29.31 -53.94 -14.73
CA GLN A 853 -28.81 -52.60 -15.09
C GLN A 853 -29.77 -51.89 -16.03
N VAL A 854 -30.25 -52.60 -17.07
CA VAL A 854 -31.27 -52.09 -18.00
C VAL A 854 -32.61 -51.85 -17.28
N GLY A 855 -33.06 -52.78 -16.44
CA GLY A 855 -34.32 -52.67 -15.70
C GLY A 855 -34.35 -51.48 -14.75
N VAL A 856 -33.27 -51.22 -14.01
CA VAL A 856 -33.12 -50.04 -13.13
C VAL A 856 -33.15 -48.74 -13.95
N ALA A 857 -32.45 -48.71 -15.08
CA ALA A 857 -32.52 -47.56 -16.00
C ALA A 857 -33.94 -47.35 -16.57
N GLN A 858 -34.66 -48.42 -16.92
CA GLN A 858 -36.03 -48.34 -17.44
C GLN A 858 -37.03 -47.82 -16.41
N LEU A 859 -36.78 -48.04 -15.11
CA LEU A 859 -37.61 -47.52 -14.02
C LEU A 859 -37.41 -46.01 -13.78
N ALA A 860 -36.23 -45.47 -14.09
CA ALA A 860 -35.91 -44.06 -13.93
C ALA A 860 -36.78 -43.13 -14.82
N PRO A 861 -36.87 -41.82 -14.51
CA PRO A 861 -37.66 -40.87 -15.29
C PRO A 861 -37.26 -40.87 -16.77
N ASN A 862 -38.20 -40.55 -17.65
CA ASN A 862 -37.92 -40.46 -19.07
C ASN A 862 -36.82 -39.41 -19.37
N GLN A 863 -35.84 -39.78 -20.18
CA GLN A 863 -34.66 -38.97 -20.48
C GLN A 863 -34.81 -38.15 -21.77
N LEU A 864 -35.92 -38.33 -22.51
CA LEU A 864 -36.16 -37.68 -23.80
C LEU A 864 -36.64 -36.23 -23.67
N THR A 865 -37.53 -35.95 -22.71
CA THR A 865 -38.12 -34.62 -22.50
C THR A 865 -37.10 -33.52 -22.13
N PRO A 866 -36.12 -33.75 -21.24
CA PRO A 866 -35.15 -32.72 -20.87
C PRO A 866 -34.25 -32.25 -22.02
N GLN A 867 -34.22 -32.97 -23.14
CA GLN A 867 -33.37 -32.68 -24.30
C GLN A 867 -34.10 -31.93 -25.43
N LEU A 868 -35.39 -31.62 -25.23
CA LEU A 868 -36.28 -31.09 -26.27
C LEU A 868 -35.92 -29.69 -26.77
N ILE A 869 -35.20 -28.88 -25.97
CA ILE A 869 -34.72 -27.55 -26.39
C ILE A 869 -33.95 -27.64 -27.72
N THR A 870 -33.22 -28.73 -27.93
CA THR A 870 -32.38 -28.94 -29.11
C THR A 870 -33.16 -29.22 -30.39
N THR A 871 -34.41 -29.70 -30.29
CA THR A 871 -35.24 -30.11 -31.43
C THR A 871 -36.49 -29.23 -31.61
N ALA A 872 -36.95 -28.53 -30.56
CA ALA A 872 -38.13 -27.67 -30.60
C ALA A 872 -37.80 -26.17 -30.70
N VAL A 873 -36.76 -25.69 -30.00
CA VAL A 873 -36.44 -24.25 -29.92
C VAL A 873 -35.44 -23.84 -31.00
N LYS A 874 -34.33 -24.58 -31.12
CA LYS A 874 -33.24 -24.22 -32.05
C LYS A 874 -33.70 -24.11 -33.51
N PRO A 875 -34.50 -25.03 -34.08
CA PRO A 875 -34.93 -24.91 -35.48
C PRO A 875 -35.75 -23.65 -35.75
N VAL A 876 -36.59 -23.20 -34.80
CA VAL A 876 -37.36 -21.95 -34.92
C VAL A 876 -36.46 -20.72 -34.85
N ALA A 877 -35.54 -20.69 -33.88
CA ALA A 877 -34.60 -19.58 -33.72
C ALA A 877 -33.69 -19.42 -34.94
N MET A 878 -33.24 -20.56 -35.51
CA MET A 878 -32.46 -20.61 -36.73
C MET A 878 -33.26 -20.14 -37.95
N ALA A 879 -34.49 -20.62 -38.14
CA ALA A 879 -35.40 -20.18 -39.19
C ALA A 879 -35.56 -18.65 -39.21
N ILE A 880 -35.98 -18.07 -38.09
CA ILE A 880 -36.17 -16.61 -37.95
C ILE A 880 -34.82 -15.87 -38.09
N GLY A 881 -33.74 -16.40 -37.52
CA GLY A 881 -32.40 -15.80 -37.60
C GLY A 881 -31.91 -15.70 -39.04
N GLN A 882 -32.15 -16.73 -39.85
CA GLN A 882 -31.79 -16.75 -41.26
C GLN A 882 -32.68 -15.82 -42.09
N HIS A 883 -33.92 -15.59 -41.66
CA HIS A 883 -34.79 -14.56 -42.26
C HIS A 883 -34.22 -13.17 -42.01
N GLN A 884 -33.83 -12.87 -40.77
CA GLN A 884 -33.16 -11.62 -40.41
C GLN A 884 -31.85 -11.44 -41.18
N GLN A 885 -31.06 -12.50 -41.40
CA GLN A 885 -29.83 -12.41 -42.19
C GLN A 885 -30.06 -12.19 -43.68
N MET A 886 -31.12 -12.77 -44.26
CA MET A 886 -31.49 -12.52 -45.64
C MET A 886 -31.92 -11.07 -45.83
N ILE A 887 -32.73 -10.53 -44.90
CA ILE A 887 -33.09 -9.12 -44.88
C ILE A 887 -31.85 -8.25 -44.67
N ALA A 888 -30.91 -8.62 -43.80
CA ALA A 888 -29.66 -7.88 -43.60
C ALA A 888 -28.84 -7.78 -44.89
N GLY A 889 -28.72 -8.89 -45.64
CA GLY A 889 -28.09 -8.91 -46.95
C GLY A 889 -28.84 -8.07 -47.99
N ALA A 890 -30.17 -7.97 -47.91
CA ALA A 890 -30.98 -7.11 -48.77
C ALA A 890 -30.88 -5.62 -48.38
N MET A 891 -30.76 -5.30 -47.09
CA MET A 891 -30.57 -3.93 -46.57
C MET A 891 -29.16 -3.39 -46.84
N ASN A 892 -28.15 -4.27 -46.85
CA ASN A 892 -26.74 -3.96 -47.13
C ASN A 892 -26.37 -4.13 -48.63
N GLY A 893 -27.22 -4.85 -49.39
CA GLY A 893 -27.00 -5.17 -50.79
C GLY A 893 -26.96 -3.96 -51.72
N SER A 894 -26.01 -4.05 -52.65
CA SER A 894 -25.62 -3.18 -53.76
C SER A 894 -26.71 -2.54 -54.66
N ASP A 895 -28.00 -2.61 -54.32
CA ASP A 895 -29.07 -1.90 -55.04
C ASP A 895 -29.12 -0.40 -54.71
N ARG A 896 -28.48 0.07 -53.63
CA ARG A 896 -28.33 1.51 -53.40
C ARG A 896 -27.36 2.18 -54.39
N ASN A 897 -26.37 1.44 -54.91
CA ASN A 897 -25.42 1.96 -55.89
C ASN A 897 -25.85 1.71 -57.35
N ALA A 898 -26.76 0.76 -57.61
CA ALA A 898 -27.38 0.61 -58.93
C ALA A 898 -28.48 1.67 -59.19
N VAL A 899 -29.19 2.14 -58.15
CA VAL A 899 -30.22 3.18 -58.31
C VAL A 899 -29.64 4.59 -58.46
N ALA A 900 -28.41 4.85 -57.99
CA ALA A 900 -27.75 6.15 -58.17
C ALA A 900 -26.97 6.29 -59.49
N GLN A 901 -26.60 5.19 -60.17
CA GLN A 901 -25.85 5.20 -61.44
C GLN A 901 -26.66 4.81 -62.69
N MET A 902 -27.96 4.53 -62.56
CA MET A 902 -28.87 4.35 -63.71
C MET A 902 -30.03 5.37 -63.74
N ALA A 903 -29.82 6.58 -63.20
CA ALA A 903 -30.69 7.74 -63.42
C ALA A 903 -30.62 8.31 -64.86
N GLY A 904 -30.24 7.48 -65.84
CA GLY A 904 -29.94 7.92 -67.20
C GLY A 904 -30.15 6.84 -68.25
N MET A 905 -31.28 6.13 -68.23
CA MET A 905 -31.80 5.41 -69.40
C MET A 905 -33.29 5.10 -69.22
N THR A 906 -34.04 5.29 -70.29
CA THR A 906 -35.49 5.46 -70.35
C THR A 906 -36.31 4.23 -69.99
N GLY A 907 -37.34 4.42 -69.14
CA GLY A 907 -38.59 3.65 -69.18
C GLY A 907 -38.60 2.29 -68.50
N GLN A 908 -38.62 2.27 -67.17
CA GLN A 908 -39.42 1.32 -66.38
C GLN A 908 -39.96 2.02 -65.12
N SER A 909 -41.14 1.59 -64.71
CA SER A 909 -42.02 2.22 -63.73
C SER A 909 -41.31 2.58 -62.42
N SER A 910 -41.34 3.86 -62.08
CA SER A 910 -41.09 4.42 -60.76
C SER A 910 -41.97 3.71 -59.70
N GLY A 911 -41.38 2.85 -58.87
CA GLY A 911 -42.12 2.13 -57.82
C GLY A 911 -41.31 1.25 -56.86
N ASP A 912 -40.21 0.60 -57.27
CA ASP A 912 -39.51 -0.40 -56.43
C ASP A 912 -38.07 0.02 -56.06
N GLY A 913 -37.96 1.11 -55.30
CA GLY A 913 -36.83 1.29 -54.40
C GLY A 913 -37.27 0.94 -52.98
N LEU A 914 -36.36 0.49 -52.12
CA LEU A 914 -36.55 0.29 -50.66
C LEU A 914 -37.14 1.50 -49.88
N LEU A 915 -37.58 2.57 -50.58
CA LEU A 915 -38.33 3.70 -50.07
C LEU A 915 -39.87 3.49 -50.08
N GLY A 916 -40.38 2.40 -50.67
CA GLY A 916 -41.82 2.10 -50.77
C GLY A 916 -42.32 0.86 -49.99
N GLN A 917 -41.44 -0.08 -49.64
CA GLN A 917 -41.82 -1.33 -48.96
C GLN A 917 -42.26 -1.06 -47.52
N ARG A 918 -43.51 -1.37 -47.20
CA ARG A 918 -44.07 -1.15 -45.85
C ARG A 918 -43.94 -2.39 -44.96
N GLY A 919 -43.78 -3.57 -45.57
CA GLY A 919 -43.63 -4.83 -44.86
C GLY A 919 -43.39 -6.01 -45.80
N ALA A 920 -43.18 -7.19 -45.21
CA ALA A 920 -43.12 -8.45 -45.95
C ALA A 920 -43.85 -9.54 -45.17
N PHE A 921 -44.50 -10.45 -45.89
CA PHE A 921 -45.00 -11.70 -45.31
C PHE A 921 -44.12 -12.85 -45.76
N TRP A 922 -43.83 -13.76 -44.83
CA TRP A 922 -43.02 -14.92 -45.14
C TRP A 922 -43.55 -16.16 -44.42
N GLY A 923 -43.28 -17.30 -45.04
CA GLY A 923 -43.61 -18.61 -44.51
C GLY A 923 -42.47 -19.59 -44.76
N GLU A 924 -42.24 -20.45 -43.78
CA GLU A 924 -41.22 -21.48 -43.79
C GLU A 924 -41.80 -22.84 -43.43
N LEU A 925 -41.37 -23.86 -44.17
CA LEU A 925 -41.50 -25.25 -43.77
C LEU A 925 -40.16 -25.70 -43.22
N VAL A 926 -40.17 -26.24 -42.01
CA VAL A 926 -38.97 -26.70 -41.30
C VAL A 926 -39.14 -28.19 -41.00
N GLY A 927 -38.12 -28.97 -41.33
CA GLY A 927 -38.07 -30.38 -41.00
C GLY A 927 -36.66 -30.80 -40.61
N GLY A 928 -36.54 -31.66 -39.60
CA GLY A 928 -35.24 -32.07 -39.10
C GLY A 928 -35.22 -33.47 -38.53
N VAL A 929 -34.02 -34.02 -38.44
CA VAL A 929 -33.73 -35.26 -37.72
C VAL A 929 -32.52 -35.04 -36.84
N ALA A 930 -32.58 -35.56 -35.61
CA ALA A 930 -31.45 -35.54 -34.69
C ALA A 930 -31.20 -36.93 -34.13
N GLU A 931 -29.93 -37.24 -33.90
CA GLU A 931 -29.48 -38.52 -33.39
C GLU A 931 -28.44 -38.30 -32.30
N ARG A 932 -28.67 -38.97 -31.17
CA ARG A 932 -27.75 -39.00 -30.05
C ARG A 932 -27.35 -40.45 -29.79
N ASP A 933 -26.04 -40.71 -29.72
CA ASP A 933 -25.52 -42.02 -29.39
C ASP A 933 -25.75 -42.35 -27.90
N ASN A 934 -25.82 -43.64 -27.60
CA ASN A 934 -25.98 -44.09 -26.23
C ASN A 934 -24.67 -43.92 -25.44
N SER A 935 -24.77 -43.46 -24.20
CA SER A 935 -23.62 -43.32 -23.31
C SER A 935 -23.94 -43.83 -21.91
N HIS A 936 -22.92 -44.02 -21.09
CA HIS A 936 -23.08 -44.41 -19.69
C HIS A 936 -23.72 -43.30 -18.82
N ARG A 937 -23.85 -42.06 -19.32
CA ARG A 937 -24.36 -40.92 -18.54
C ARG A 937 -25.70 -40.36 -19.07
N ALA A 938 -26.18 -40.84 -20.22
CA ALA A 938 -27.44 -40.45 -20.85
C ALA A 938 -27.86 -41.45 -21.93
N ALA A 939 -29.18 -41.66 -22.06
CA ALA A 939 -29.75 -42.53 -23.09
C ALA A 939 -29.66 -41.90 -24.48
N GLY A 940 -29.40 -42.72 -25.49
CA GLY A 940 -29.47 -42.31 -26.89
C GLY A 940 -30.91 -42.12 -27.36
N TYR A 941 -31.10 -41.36 -28.44
CA TYR A 941 -32.42 -41.16 -29.06
C TYR A 941 -32.31 -40.83 -30.54
N ARG A 942 -33.41 -41.05 -31.27
CA ARG A 942 -33.65 -40.47 -32.59
C ARG A 942 -34.84 -39.53 -32.48
N ALA A 943 -34.67 -38.29 -32.90
CA ALA A 943 -35.74 -37.31 -32.98
C ALA A 943 -36.03 -36.99 -34.45
N SER A 944 -37.30 -36.76 -34.77
CA SER A 944 -37.74 -36.12 -36.00
C SER A 944 -38.64 -34.95 -35.66
N SER A 945 -38.42 -33.83 -36.34
CA SER A 945 -39.24 -32.63 -36.21
C SER A 945 -39.81 -32.22 -37.56
N ALA A 946 -41.04 -31.73 -37.55
CA ALA A 946 -41.69 -31.15 -38.71
C ALA A 946 -42.63 -30.03 -38.25
N GLY A 947 -42.61 -28.92 -38.97
CA GLY A 947 -43.41 -27.76 -38.60
C GLY A 947 -43.38 -26.66 -39.63
N PHE A 948 -44.03 -25.56 -39.27
CA PHE A 948 -44.03 -24.35 -40.07
C PHE A 948 -43.84 -23.12 -39.19
N VAL A 949 -43.29 -22.08 -39.80
CA VAL A 949 -43.17 -20.74 -39.23
C VAL A 949 -43.79 -19.76 -40.20
N ILE A 950 -44.63 -18.86 -39.70
CA ILE A 950 -45.19 -17.76 -40.49
C ILE A 950 -44.87 -16.45 -39.78
N GLY A 951 -44.45 -15.45 -40.54
CA GLY A 951 -44.05 -14.16 -39.98
C GLY A 951 -44.44 -12.98 -40.84
N ALA A 952 -44.45 -11.83 -40.18
CA ALA A 952 -44.74 -10.54 -40.77
C ALA A 952 -43.70 -9.52 -40.32
N ASP A 953 -43.15 -8.81 -41.30
CA ASP A 953 -42.10 -7.82 -41.12
C ASP A 953 -42.66 -6.42 -41.28
N TRP A 954 -42.19 -5.51 -40.44
CA TRP A 954 -42.44 -4.07 -40.54
C TRP A 954 -41.10 -3.34 -40.66
N TYR A 955 -40.94 -2.54 -41.71
CA TYR A 955 -39.76 -1.70 -41.92
C TYR A 955 -40.01 -0.30 -41.34
N ALA A 956 -39.44 -0.01 -40.17
CA ALA A 956 -39.57 1.33 -39.58
C ALA A 956 -38.62 2.33 -40.24
N SER A 957 -37.51 1.84 -40.81
CA SER A 957 -36.59 2.60 -41.63
C SER A 957 -35.83 1.68 -42.60
N PRO A 958 -35.07 2.21 -43.58
CA PRO A 958 -34.19 1.41 -44.44
C PRO A 958 -33.08 0.65 -43.70
N ARG A 959 -32.95 0.83 -42.38
CA ARG A 959 -31.90 0.30 -41.51
C ARG A 959 -32.44 -0.35 -40.24
N PHE A 960 -33.76 -0.41 -40.08
CA PHE A 960 -34.42 -1.06 -38.95
C PHE A 960 -35.69 -1.77 -39.38
N MET A 961 -35.77 -3.04 -39.02
CA MET A 961 -36.93 -3.90 -39.24
C MET A 961 -37.32 -4.57 -37.92
N ALA A 962 -38.62 -4.70 -37.68
CA ALA A 962 -39.17 -5.46 -36.56
C ALA A 962 -40.35 -6.31 -37.03
N GLY A 963 -40.53 -7.49 -36.45
CA GLY A 963 -41.53 -8.44 -36.90
C GLY A 963 -42.00 -9.38 -35.80
N LEU A 964 -43.06 -10.10 -36.14
CA LEU A 964 -43.68 -11.11 -35.30
C LEU A 964 -43.85 -12.40 -36.11
N ALA A 965 -43.50 -13.53 -35.50
CA ALA A 965 -43.64 -14.85 -36.11
C ALA A 965 -44.37 -15.82 -35.17
N PHE A 966 -45.28 -16.59 -35.75
CA PHE A 966 -45.91 -17.73 -35.11
C PHE A 966 -45.32 -19.03 -35.65
N SER A 967 -45.02 -19.97 -34.76
CA SER A 967 -44.41 -21.25 -35.10
C SER A 967 -45.21 -22.39 -34.49
N TRP A 968 -45.41 -23.46 -35.27
CA TRP A 968 -45.85 -24.75 -34.76
C TRP A 968 -44.86 -25.82 -35.20
N ILE A 969 -44.32 -26.58 -34.25
CA ILE A 969 -43.42 -27.71 -34.50
C ILE A 969 -43.92 -28.93 -33.74
N ARG A 970 -44.05 -30.04 -34.45
CA ARG A 970 -44.22 -31.37 -33.88
C ARG A 970 -42.87 -32.07 -33.80
N ASN A 971 -42.59 -32.64 -32.63
CA ASN A 971 -41.40 -33.43 -32.38
C ASN A 971 -41.80 -34.85 -31.97
N ASP A 972 -41.21 -35.84 -32.63
CA ASP A 972 -41.32 -37.25 -32.27
C ASP A 972 -39.93 -37.75 -31.85
N LEU A 973 -39.80 -38.20 -30.60
CA LEU A 973 -38.56 -38.73 -30.04
C LEU A 973 -38.73 -40.21 -29.71
N ASP A 974 -37.93 -41.05 -30.36
CA ASP A 974 -37.82 -42.47 -30.09
C ASP A 974 -36.53 -42.75 -29.31
N GLY A 975 -36.65 -43.33 -28.12
CA GLY A 975 -35.51 -43.73 -27.29
C GLY A 975 -34.71 -44.89 -27.89
N ARG A 976 -33.40 -44.92 -27.60
CA ARG A 976 -32.46 -45.99 -27.97
C ARG A 976 -31.70 -46.49 -26.76
N GLY A 977 -30.96 -47.60 -26.92
CA GLY A 977 -30.25 -48.25 -25.82
C GLY A 977 -31.24 -48.70 -24.75
N VAL A 978 -30.98 -48.34 -23.50
CA VAL A 978 -31.84 -48.71 -22.37
C VAL A 978 -33.23 -48.05 -22.38
N SER A 979 -33.42 -46.99 -23.17
CA SER A 979 -34.73 -46.34 -23.37
C SER A 979 -35.46 -46.84 -24.63
N SER A 980 -34.99 -47.92 -25.26
CA SER A 980 -35.59 -48.48 -26.47
C SER A 980 -37.09 -48.76 -26.30
N GLY A 981 -37.89 -48.29 -27.25
CA GLY A 981 -39.36 -48.45 -27.23
C GLY A 981 -40.10 -47.48 -26.30
N SER A 982 -39.40 -46.61 -25.57
CA SER A 982 -39.98 -45.40 -24.97
C SER A 982 -40.09 -44.29 -26.01
N LYS A 983 -41.14 -43.47 -25.92
CA LYS A 983 -41.47 -42.42 -26.88
C LYS A 983 -41.90 -41.14 -26.16
N THR A 984 -41.55 -40.00 -26.75
CA THR A 984 -42.11 -38.69 -26.40
C THR A 984 -42.53 -37.98 -27.67
N GLN A 985 -43.80 -37.59 -27.75
CA GLN A 985 -44.27 -36.65 -28.74
C GLN A 985 -44.49 -35.29 -28.08
N ALA A 986 -44.07 -34.21 -28.74
CA ALA A 986 -44.29 -32.85 -28.27
C ALA A 986 -44.80 -31.94 -29.39
N ASP A 987 -45.97 -31.34 -29.17
CA ASP A 987 -46.51 -30.28 -30.02
C ASP A 987 -46.19 -28.91 -29.38
N THR A 988 -45.35 -28.13 -30.05
CA THR A 988 -44.87 -26.82 -29.59
C THR A 988 -45.53 -25.70 -30.37
N TYR A 989 -46.12 -24.73 -29.67
CA TYR A 989 -46.70 -23.50 -30.23
C TYR A 989 -45.93 -22.30 -29.68
N GLN A 990 -45.30 -21.52 -30.56
CA GLN A 990 -44.41 -20.41 -30.14
C GLN A 990 -44.78 -19.10 -30.87
N LEU A 991 -44.73 -18.01 -30.11
CA LEU A 991 -44.78 -16.64 -30.63
C LEU A 991 -43.41 -15.99 -30.41
N THR A 992 -42.82 -15.44 -31.47
CA THR A 992 -41.49 -14.81 -31.43
C THR A 992 -41.55 -13.39 -31.99
N ALA A 993 -41.08 -12.43 -31.21
CA ALA A 993 -40.76 -11.09 -31.67
C ALA A 993 -39.30 -11.04 -32.11
N TYR A 994 -39.03 -10.37 -33.23
CA TYR A 994 -37.67 -10.28 -33.77
C TYR A 994 -37.41 -8.91 -34.40
N SER A 995 -36.15 -8.52 -34.43
CA SER A 995 -35.72 -7.23 -34.99
C SER A 995 -34.38 -7.33 -35.68
N LEU A 996 -34.13 -6.44 -36.62
CA LEU A 996 -32.85 -6.29 -37.31
C LEU A 996 -32.51 -4.81 -37.37
N TRP A 997 -31.32 -4.46 -36.90
CA TRP A 997 -30.80 -3.11 -36.95
C TRP A 997 -29.44 -3.07 -37.64
N GLN A 998 -29.29 -2.16 -38.60
CA GLN A 998 -28.05 -1.86 -39.29
C GLN A 998 -27.66 -0.40 -39.07
N PRO A 999 -26.83 -0.10 -38.06
CA PRO A 999 -26.53 1.28 -37.71
C PRO A 999 -25.88 2.08 -38.84
N ASP A 1000 -26.32 3.34 -38.96
CA ASP A 1000 -25.78 4.35 -39.87
C ASP A 1000 -24.27 4.52 -39.75
N TRP A 1001 -23.77 4.54 -38.50
CA TRP A 1001 -22.37 4.78 -38.18
C TRP A 1001 -21.42 3.66 -38.64
N ALA A 1002 -21.95 2.48 -38.95
CA ALA A 1002 -21.19 1.35 -39.47
C ALA A 1002 -21.36 1.18 -40.99
N ASP A 1003 -21.82 2.21 -41.69
CA ASP A 1003 -22.13 2.20 -43.12
C ASP A 1003 -23.12 1.08 -43.53
N GLY A 1004 -23.96 0.63 -42.60
CA GLY A 1004 -24.86 -0.52 -42.82
C GLY A 1004 -24.18 -1.89 -42.89
N ARG A 1005 -22.86 -1.97 -42.66
CA ARG A 1005 -22.08 -3.23 -42.68
C ARG A 1005 -22.24 -4.04 -41.40
N LEU A 1006 -22.51 -3.38 -40.28
CA LEU A 1006 -22.86 -4.05 -39.03
C LEU A 1006 -24.34 -4.40 -39.04
N SER A 1007 -24.66 -5.64 -38.69
CA SER A 1007 -26.03 -6.13 -38.48
C SER A 1007 -26.17 -6.64 -37.05
N ILE A 1008 -27.23 -6.20 -36.37
CA ILE A 1008 -27.60 -6.66 -35.03
C ILE A 1008 -29.03 -7.20 -35.13
N ALA A 1009 -29.17 -8.51 -34.97
CA ALA A 1009 -30.45 -9.21 -35.01
C ALA A 1009 -30.82 -9.72 -33.62
N GLY A 1010 -32.01 -9.37 -33.14
CA GLY A 1010 -32.54 -9.80 -31.83
C GLY A 1010 -33.78 -10.67 -31.99
N GLN A 1011 -33.97 -11.63 -31.07
CA GLN A 1011 -35.18 -12.45 -30.97
C GLN A 1011 -35.59 -12.64 -29.52
N LEU A 1012 -36.90 -12.60 -29.26
CA LEU A 1012 -37.53 -12.93 -27.98
C LEU A 1012 -38.75 -13.80 -28.24
N GLY A 1013 -38.79 -15.00 -27.66
CA GLY A 1013 -39.84 -15.98 -27.89
C GLY A 1013 -40.46 -16.51 -26.61
N ILE A 1014 -41.77 -16.74 -26.65
CA ILE A 1014 -42.54 -17.46 -25.63
C ILE A 1014 -43.34 -18.57 -26.30
N GLY A 1015 -43.41 -19.76 -25.69
CA GLY A 1015 -44.15 -20.87 -26.26
C GLY A 1015 -44.71 -21.83 -25.22
N VAL A 1016 -45.69 -22.60 -25.65
CA VAL A 1016 -46.33 -23.67 -24.87
C VAL A 1016 -46.11 -25.00 -25.56
N ASN A 1017 -45.89 -26.03 -24.77
CA ASN A 1017 -45.58 -27.38 -25.22
C ASN A 1017 -46.61 -28.36 -24.65
N ARG A 1018 -47.15 -29.24 -25.50
CA ARG A 1018 -48.02 -30.36 -25.08
C ARG A 1018 -47.30 -31.67 -25.28
N TYR A 1019 -47.19 -32.47 -24.23
CA TYR A 1019 -46.44 -33.73 -24.23
C TYR A 1019 -47.37 -34.94 -24.13
N ASP A 1020 -47.16 -35.92 -25.01
CA ASP A 1020 -47.63 -37.30 -24.87
C ASP A 1020 -46.41 -38.20 -24.72
N GLN A 1021 -46.28 -38.83 -23.55
CA GLN A 1021 -45.13 -39.63 -23.17
C GLN A 1021 -45.52 -41.07 -22.88
N SER A 1022 -44.72 -42.02 -23.39
CA SER A 1022 -44.78 -43.42 -23.00
C SER A 1022 -43.40 -43.97 -22.65
N ARG A 1023 -43.21 -44.38 -21.40
CA ARG A 1023 -42.01 -45.04 -20.88
C ARG A 1023 -42.21 -46.55 -20.82
N ARG A 1024 -41.37 -47.29 -21.53
CA ARG A 1024 -41.44 -48.75 -21.63
C ARG A 1024 -40.58 -49.42 -20.56
N ILE A 1025 -41.16 -50.38 -19.85
CA ILE A 1025 -40.47 -51.19 -18.83
C ILE A 1025 -40.53 -52.65 -19.28
N ASP A 1026 -39.49 -53.12 -19.94
CA ASP A 1026 -39.48 -54.40 -20.66
C ASP A 1026 -39.63 -55.60 -19.74
N PHE A 1027 -38.92 -55.61 -18.62
CA PHE A 1027 -38.95 -56.76 -17.70
C PHE A 1027 -40.31 -56.94 -17.00
N LEU A 1028 -41.15 -55.91 -17.00
CA LEU A 1028 -42.54 -55.97 -16.51
C LEU A 1028 -43.56 -56.13 -17.64
N GLY A 1029 -43.15 -55.97 -18.90
CA GLY A 1029 -44.05 -56.00 -20.05
C GLY A 1029 -45.10 -54.86 -20.07
N VAL A 1030 -44.86 -53.77 -19.34
CA VAL A 1030 -45.81 -52.65 -19.20
C VAL A 1030 -45.29 -51.35 -19.83
N LYS A 1031 -46.20 -50.40 -20.02
CA LYS A 1031 -45.88 -49.03 -20.45
C LYS A 1031 -46.50 -48.04 -19.47
N ALA A 1032 -45.67 -47.21 -18.86
CA ALA A 1032 -46.11 -46.06 -18.10
C ALA A 1032 -46.39 -44.90 -19.08
N LYS A 1033 -47.51 -44.21 -18.92
CA LYS A 1033 -47.96 -43.11 -19.79
C LYS A 1033 -48.19 -41.84 -19.01
N ALA A 1034 -47.93 -40.69 -19.62
CA ALA A 1034 -48.22 -39.38 -19.05
C ALA A 1034 -48.52 -38.36 -20.15
N ASP A 1035 -49.53 -37.54 -19.91
CA ASP A 1035 -49.86 -36.34 -20.67
C ASP A 1035 -49.66 -35.13 -19.76
N TYR A 1036 -48.88 -34.14 -20.21
CA TYR A 1036 -48.58 -32.95 -19.42
C TYR A 1036 -48.19 -31.76 -20.33
N ASP A 1037 -48.19 -30.57 -19.74
CA ASP A 1037 -47.89 -29.33 -20.43
C ASP A 1037 -46.51 -28.78 -20.01
N GLY A 1038 -46.06 -27.74 -20.71
CA GLY A 1038 -44.88 -26.99 -20.36
C GLY A 1038 -44.76 -25.67 -21.12
N GLU A 1039 -43.80 -24.86 -20.72
CA GLU A 1039 -43.54 -23.52 -21.23
C GLU A 1039 -42.10 -23.39 -21.70
N GLN A 1040 -41.86 -22.53 -22.68
CA GLN A 1040 -40.51 -22.23 -23.16
C GLN A 1040 -40.29 -20.75 -23.40
N TYR A 1041 -39.08 -20.31 -23.09
CA TYR A 1041 -38.62 -18.93 -23.20
C TYR A 1041 -37.32 -18.89 -24.00
N LEU A 1042 -37.23 -17.97 -24.96
CA LEU A 1042 -36.08 -17.81 -25.85
C LEU A 1042 -35.64 -16.35 -25.88
N GLY A 1043 -34.33 -16.12 -25.74
CA GLY A 1043 -33.67 -14.88 -26.08
C GLY A 1043 -32.45 -15.14 -26.95
N GLN A 1044 -32.33 -14.47 -28.09
CA GLN A 1044 -31.18 -14.59 -28.97
C GLN A 1044 -30.72 -13.23 -29.49
N VAL A 1045 -29.41 -13.02 -29.52
CA VAL A 1045 -28.78 -11.89 -30.20
C VAL A 1045 -27.71 -12.41 -31.14
N THR A 1046 -27.73 -11.91 -32.38
CA THR A 1046 -26.75 -12.21 -33.41
C THR A 1046 -26.16 -10.93 -33.95
N VAL A 1047 -24.83 -10.85 -33.99
CA VAL A 1047 -24.07 -9.72 -34.52
C VAL A 1047 -23.25 -10.21 -35.70
N GLY A 1048 -23.36 -9.57 -36.85
CA GLY A 1048 -22.57 -9.87 -38.04
C GLY A 1048 -22.00 -8.61 -38.67
N TYR A 1049 -20.77 -8.68 -39.19
CA TYR A 1049 -20.14 -7.55 -39.89
C TYR A 1049 -19.75 -7.95 -41.31
N ASP A 1050 -20.34 -7.31 -42.32
CA ASP A 1050 -20.11 -7.66 -43.71
C ASP A 1050 -18.80 -7.05 -44.23
N PHE A 1051 -17.92 -7.91 -44.75
CA PHE A 1051 -16.72 -7.59 -45.51
C PHE A 1051 -16.93 -7.96 -46.99
N PRO A 1052 -17.32 -7.00 -47.85
CA PRO A 1052 -17.42 -7.23 -49.28
C PRO A 1052 -16.02 -7.52 -49.85
N LEU A 1053 -15.82 -8.74 -50.37
CA LEU A 1053 -14.57 -9.13 -51.01
C LEU A 1053 -14.52 -8.67 -52.47
N ASN A 1054 -15.68 -8.65 -53.14
CA ASN A 1054 -15.90 -8.03 -54.45
C ASN A 1054 -17.40 -7.72 -54.65
N GLN A 1055 -17.82 -7.32 -55.86
CA GLN A 1055 -19.20 -6.92 -56.16
C GLN A 1055 -20.25 -8.05 -55.97
N ASN A 1056 -19.81 -9.32 -55.97
CA ASN A 1056 -20.67 -10.49 -55.95
C ASN A 1056 -20.38 -11.43 -54.77
N LEU A 1057 -19.44 -11.11 -53.88
CA LEU A 1057 -18.97 -11.99 -52.81
C LEU A 1057 -18.73 -11.20 -51.51
N THR A 1058 -19.34 -11.64 -50.42
CA THR A 1058 -19.24 -11.03 -49.09
C THR A 1058 -18.88 -12.08 -48.05
N LEU A 1059 -17.87 -11.78 -47.22
CA LEU A 1059 -17.51 -12.55 -46.03
C LEU A 1059 -18.05 -11.83 -44.79
N THR A 1060 -18.75 -12.55 -43.92
CA THR A 1060 -19.38 -11.99 -42.72
C THR A 1060 -18.96 -12.80 -41.50
N PRO A 1061 -17.98 -12.33 -40.71
CA PRO A 1061 -17.77 -12.80 -39.35
C PRO A 1061 -19.02 -12.55 -38.52
N GLN A 1062 -19.35 -13.51 -37.66
CA GLN A 1062 -20.59 -13.52 -36.92
C GLN A 1062 -20.39 -14.07 -35.51
N PHE A 1063 -21.08 -13.46 -34.57
CA PHE A 1063 -21.27 -13.91 -33.20
C PHE A 1063 -22.77 -14.12 -32.95
N SER A 1064 -23.14 -15.21 -32.28
CA SER A 1064 -24.51 -15.42 -31.79
C SER A 1064 -24.47 -15.86 -30.34
N LEU A 1065 -25.38 -15.33 -29.52
CA LEU A 1065 -25.62 -15.77 -28.16
C LEU A 1065 -27.10 -16.07 -28.00
N MET A 1066 -27.43 -17.29 -27.58
CA MET A 1066 -28.79 -17.77 -27.40
C MET A 1066 -28.96 -18.30 -25.97
N ALA A 1067 -29.92 -17.75 -25.25
CA ALA A 1067 -30.40 -18.28 -23.98
C ALA A 1067 -31.81 -18.87 -24.18
N ALA A 1068 -32.02 -20.09 -23.71
CA ALA A 1068 -33.33 -20.73 -23.75
C ALA A 1068 -33.61 -21.43 -22.42
N ARG A 1069 -34.85 -21.35 -21.96
CA ARG A 1069 -35.35 -22.02 -20.76
C ARG A 1069 -36.60 -22.80 -21.09
N LEU A 1070 -36.65 -24.06 -20.67
CA LEU A 1070 -37.81 -24.94 -20.76
C LEU A 1070 -38.30 -25.25 -19.36
N GLU A 1071 -39.59 -25.06 -19.12
CA GLU A 1071 -40.28 -25.42 -17.88
C GLU A 1071 -41.31 -26.50 -18.19
N ASN A 1072 -41.21 -27.65 -17.54
CA ASN A 1072 -42.13 -28.77 -17.69
C ASN A 1072 -42.90 -28.95 -16.40
N ASP A 1073 -44.22 -29.02 -16.52
CA ASP A 1073 -45.08 -29.28 -15.36
C ASP A 1073 -44.78 -30.64 -14.75
N GLY A 1074 -44.95 -30.75 -13.43
CA GLY A 1074 -44.88 -32.03 -12.74
C GLY A 1074 -46.03 -32.94 -13.18
N TYR A 1075 -45.75 -34.22 -13.38
CA TYR A 1075 -46.74 -35.19 -13.84
C TYR A 1075 -46.69 -36.49 -13.04
N THR A 1076 -47.76 -37.27 -13.09
CA THR A 1076 -47.81 -38.61 -12.53
C THR A 1076 -48.20 -39.58 -13.62
N GLU A 1077 -47.38 -40.60 -13.81
CA GLU A 1077 -47.63 -41.62 -14.81
C GLU A 1077 -48.78 -42.56 -14.41
N HIS A 1078 -49.41 -43.16 -15.41
CA HIS A 1078 -50.44 -44.18 -15.26
C HIS A 1078 -50.18 -45.37 -16.19
N GLY A 1079 -50.85 -46.50 -15.93
CA GLY A 1079 -50.76 -47.71 -16.79
C GLY A 1079 -49.66 -48.73 -16.46
N ALA A 1080 -48.78 -48.45 -15.49
CA ALA A 1080 -47.70 -49.35 -15.04
C ALA A 1080 -47.80 -49.81 -13.57
N GLY A 1081 -48.96 -49.64 -12.93
CA GLY A 1081 -49.20 -50.11 -11.55
C GLY A 1081 -48.24 -49.51 -10.53
N ALA A 1082 -47.59 -50.35 -9.71
CA ALA A 1082 -46.62 -49.91 -8.71
C ALA A 1082 -45.39 -49.19 -9.31
N ALA A 1083 -45.07 -49.42 -10.60
CA ALA A 1083 -43.97 -48.77 -11.30
C ALA A 1083 -44.33 -47.40 -11.92
N ASN A 1084 -45.55 -46.90 -11.69
CA ASN A 1084 -45.92 -45.52 -12.04
C ASN A 1084 -45.03 -44.53 -11.28
N LEU A 1085 -44.46 -43.57 -12.01
CA LEU A 1085 -43.59 -42.56 -11.46
C LEU A 1085 -44.34 -41.23 -11.27
N LYS A 1086 -44.12 -40.57 -10.12
CA LYS A 1086 -44.41 -39.14 -9.98
C LYS A 1086 -43.14 -38.36 -10.28
N VAL A 1087 -43.21 -37.43 -11.22
CA VAL A 1087 -42.10 -36.55 -11.60
C VAL A 1087 -42.44 -35.13 -11.19
N ASP A 1088 -41.52 -34.48 -10.48
CA ASP A 1088 -41.70 -33.10 -10.07
C ASP A 1088 -41.43 -32.15 -11.24
N HIS A 1089 -41.84 -30.89 -11.10
CA HIS A 1089 -41.56 -29.84 -12.08
C HIS A 1089 -40.06 -29.79 -12.44
N LEU A 1090 -39.77 -29.70 -13.74
CA LEU A 1090 -38.41 -29.68 -14.27
C LEU A 1090 -38.16 -28.38 -15.03
N SER A 1091 -37.07 -27.69 -14.68
CA SER A 1091 -36.56 -26.56 -15.45
C SER A 1091 -35.23 -26.91 -16.09
N THR A 1092 -35.06 -26.58 -17.37
CA THR A 1092 -33.80 -26.78 -18.11
C THR A 1092 -33.39 -25.47 -18.78
N ASP A 1093 -32.23 -24.95 -18.42
CA ASP A 1093 -31.62 -23.77 -19.04
C ASP A 1093 -30.53 -24.20 -20.05
N VAL A 1094 -30.36 -23.42 -21.11
CA VAL A 1094 -29.30 -23.55 -22.13
C VAL A 1094 -28.78 -22.16 -22.49
N LEU A 1095 -27.46 -21.97 -22.41
CA LEU A 1095 -26.77 -20.79 -22.91
C LEU A 1095 -25.75 -21.21 -23.98
N THR A 1096 -26.04 -20.93 -25.24
CA THR A 1096 -25.20 -21.31 -26.39
C THR A 1096 -24.59 -20.08 -27.06
N GLN A 1097 -23.29 -20.14 -27.32
CA GLN A 1097 -22.55 -19.20 -28.15
C GLN A 1097 -22.18 -19.84 -29.49
N GLU A 1098 -22.26 -19.06 -30.56
CA GLU A 1098 -21.67 -19.39 -31.85
C GLU A 1098 -20.68 -18.30 -32.27
N LEU A 1099 -19.49 -18.71 -32.67
CA LEU A 1099 -18.48 -17.87 -33.31
C LEU A 1099 -18.15 -18.45 -34.68
N GLY A 1100 -18.47 -17.72 -35.74
CA GLY A 1100 -18.35 -18.26 -37.09
C GLY A 1100 -18.20 -17.23 -38.17
N VAL A 1101 -18.12 -17.74 -39.39
CA VAL A 1101 -18.03 -16.95 -40.62
C VAL A 1101 -19.08 -17.45 -41.61
N LYS A 1102 -19.67 -16.50 -42.32
CA LYS A 1102 -20.59 -16.75 -43.44
C LYS A 1102 -19.99 -16.18 -44.72
N LEU A 1103 -20.03 -16.94 -45.80
CA LEU A 1103 -19.64 -16.50 -47.13
C LEU A 1103 -20.89 -16.51 -48.01
N SER A 1104 -21.24 -15.37 -48.60
CA SER A 1104 -22.41 -15.21 -49.46
C SER A 1104 -21.99 -14.73 -50.83
N ALA A 1105 -22.55 -15.33 -51.89
CA ALA A 1105 -22.36 -14.90 -53.27
C ALA A 1105 -23.67 -14.50 -53.93
N SER A 1106 -23.62 -13.77 -55.05
CA SER A 1106 -24.83 -13.44 -55.82
C SER A 1106 -24.59 -13.42 -57.33
N PHE A 1107 -25.50 -14.04 -58.08
CA PHE A 1107 -25.42 -14.24 -59.52
C PHE A 1107 -26.77 -13.94 -60.19
N ASP A 1108 -26.77 -13.22 -61.30
CA ASP A 1108 -27.99 -13.03 -62.09
C ASP A 1108 -28.22 -14.22 -63.02
N THR A 1109 -29.44 -14.77 -63.00
CA THR A 1109 -29.85 -15.88 -63.86
C THR A 1109 -31.12 -15.54 -64.63
N ALA A 1110 -31.46 -16.32 -65.65
CA ALA A 1110 -32.71 -16.14 -66.40
C ALA A 1110 -33.99 -16.26 -65.52
N ALA A 1111 -33.89 -16.94 -64.38
CA ALA A 1111 -35.00 -17.17 -63.45
C ALA A 1111 -35.11 -16.10 -62.33
N GLY A 1112 -34.11 -15.21 -62.19
CA GLY A 1112 -33.98 -14.30 -61.05
C GLY A 1112 -32.54 -14.22 -60.51
N ARG A 1113 -32.31 -13.43 -59.46
CA ARG A 1113 -31.00 -13.35 -58.80
C ARG A 1113 -30.84 -14.53 -57.84
N LEU A 1114 -29.82 -15.36 -58.07
CA LEU A 1114 -29.48 -16.50 -57.23
C LEU A 1114 -28.37 -16.10 -56.24
N ALA A 1115 -28.64 -16.26 -54.96
CA ALA A 1115 -27.72 -15.93 -53.88
C ALA A 1115 -27.44 -17.16 -53.00
N PRO A 1116 -26.38 -17.94 -53.28
CA PRO A 1116 -25.94 -19.02 -52.41
C PRO A 1116 -25.09 -18.49 -51.25
N ASP A 1117 -25.18 -19.17 -50.10
CA ASP A 1117 -24.39 -18.87 -48.91
C ASP A 1117 -23.97 -20.14 -48.15
N VAL A 1118 -22.81 -20.05 -47.48
CA VAL A 1118 -22.26 -21.09 -46.62
C VAL A 1118 -21.85 -20.47 -45.29
N LYS A 1119 -22.24 -21.07 -44.17
CA LYS A 1119 -21.87 -20.69 -42.80
C LYS A 1119 -21.14 -21.84 -42.12
N VAL A 1120 -20.06 -21.52 -41.41
CA VAL A 1120 -19.40 -22.44 -40.47
C VAL A 1120 -19.16 -21.70 -39.17
N ALA A 1121 -19.55 -22.28 -38.04
CA ALA A 1121 -19.28 -21.70 -36.72
C ALA A 1121 -18.87 -22.78 -35.71
N TRP A 1122 -17.94 -22.41 -34.82
CA TRP A 1122 -17.75 -23.12 -33.57
C TRP A 1122 -18.91 -22.79 -32.64
N LEU A 1123 -19.39 -23.81 -31.94
CA LEU A 1123 -20.47 -23.71 -30.98
C LEU A 1123 -19.95 -24.10 -29.60
N HIS A 1124 -20.34 -23.33 -28.58
CA HIS A 1124 -20.08 -23.63 -27.18
C HIS A 1124 -21.34 -23.49 -26.32
N GLU A 1125 -21.59 -24.42 -25.41
CA GLU A 1125 -22.68 -24.39 -24.42
C GLU A 1125 -22.11 -24.19 -23.01
N TYR A 1126 -22.50 -23.11 -22.34
CA TYR A 1126 -21.93 -22.67 -21.05
C TYR A 1126 -22.61 -23.29 -19.81
N GLU A 1127 -23.70 -24.02 -20.00
CA GLU A 1127 -24.42 -24.63 -18.89
C GLU A 1127 -23.71 -25.91 -18.43
N ASP A 1128 -23.02 -25.81 -17.30
CA ASP A 1128 -22.25 -26.91 -16.73
C ASP A 1128 -23.11 -27.84 -15.86
N GLY A 1129 -22.81 -29.14 -15.94
CA GLY A 1129 -23.42 -30.16 -15.08
C GLY A 1129 -24.59 -30.92 -15.70
N ALA A 1130 -24.97 -32.02 -15.05
CA ALA A 1130 -26.04 -32.90 -15.52
C ALA A 1130 -27.43 -32.30 -15.23
N ILE A 1131 -28.39 -32.49 -16.14
CA ILE A 1131 -29.79 -32.12 -15.95
C ILE A 1131 -30.39 -33.05 -14.89
N ARG A 1132 -30.91 -32.48 -13.80
CA ARG A 1132 -31.46 -33.23 -12.66
C ARG A 1132 -32.97 -33.29 -12.73
N THR A 1133 -33.53 -34.48 -12.72
CA THR A 1133 -34.97 -34.73 -12.64
C THR A 1133 -35.30 -35.35 -11.29
N ASN A 1134 -36.12 -34.65 -10.50
CA ASN A 1134 -36.61 -35.15 -9.22
C ASN A 1134 -37.92 -35.90 -9.44
N GLY A 1135 -38.12 -36.96 -8.67
CA GLY A 1135 -39.36 -37.70 -8.69
C GLY A 1135 -39.49 -38.62 -7.49
N ALA A 1136 -40.61 -39.33 -7.43
CA ALA A 1136 -40.87 -40.32 -6.41
C ALA A 1136 -41.48 -41.58 -7.04
N MET A 1137 -41.00 -42.74 -6.59
CA MET A 1137 -41.50 -44.06 -6.96
C MET A 1137 -41.75 -44.86 -5.66
N GLY A 1138 -42.87 -45.56 -5.57
CA GLY A 1138 -43.22 -46.32 -4.35
C GLY A 1138 -43.28 -45.48 -3.06
N GLY A 1139 -43.44 -44.15 -3.16
CA GLY A 1139 -43.41 -43.22 -2.03
C GLY A 1139 -42.01 -42.74 -1.61
N VAL A 1140 -40.94 -43.19 -2.29
CA VAL A 1140 -39.55 -42.78 -2.04
C VAL A 1140 -39.11 -41.75 -3.07
N ALA A 1141 -38.66 -40.58 -2.60
CA ALA A 1141 -38.11 -39.53 -3.44
C ALA A 1141 -36.67 -39.84 -3.87
N PHE A 1142 -36.33 -39.47 -5.10
CA PHE A 1142 -34.99 -39.63 -5.66
C PHE A 1142 -34.71 -38.58 -6.74
N THR A 1143 -33.43 -38.40 -7.05
CA THR A 1143 -32.97 -37.54 -8.13
C THR A 1143 -32.26 -38.36 -9.19
N SER A 1144 -32.70 -38.24 -10.43
CA SER A 1144 -32.05 -38.80 -11.61
C SER A 1144 -31.26 -37.71 -12.34
N SER A 1145 -30.12 -38.05 -12.92
CA SER A 1145 -29.29 -37.09 -13.67
C SER A 1145 -28.98 -37.56 -15.08
N SER A 1146 -29.26 -36.73 -16.08
CA SER A 1146 -28.87 -36.92 -17.48
C SER A 1146 -27.69 -36.03 -17.85
N ALA A 1147 -26.67 -36.55 -18.52
CA ALA A 1147 -25.67 -35.70 -19.15
C ALA A 1147 -26.29 -34.81 -20.24
N ARG A 1148 -25.83 -33.56 -20.31
CA ARG A 1148 -26.08 -32.63 -21.42
C ARG A 1148 -25.36 -33.11 -22.69
N LEU A 1149 -25.64 -32.45 -23.82
CA LEU A 1149 -24.82 -32.62 -25.02
C LEU A 1149 -23.39 -32.12 -24.75
N SER A 1150 -22.43 -32.54 -25.58
CA SER A 1150 -21.08 -31.96 -25.53
C SER A 1150 -21.16 -30.44 -25.64
N ALA A 1151 -20.40 -29.76 -24.78
CA ALA A 1151 -20.35 -28.30 -24.72
C ALA A 1151 -19.86 -27.72 -26.06
N ASP A 1152 -18.82 -28.34 -26.62
CA ASP A 1152 -18.23 -27.92 -27.89
C ASP A 1152 -18.78 -28.71 -29.08
N GLY A 1153 -18.97 -27.99 -30.19
CA GLY A 1153 -19.40 -28.53 -31.47
C GLY A 1153 -19.09 -27.61 -32.64
N VAL A 1154 -19.52 -28.03 -33.83
CA VAL A 1154 -19.43 -27.26 -35.07
C VAL A 1154 -20.80 -27.25 -35.73
N THR A 1155 -21.24 -26.07 -36.16
CA THR A 1155 -22.44 -25.90 -36.99
C THR A 1155 -22.07 -25.52 -38.42
N VAL A 1156 -22.77 -26.12 -39.38
CA VAL A 1156 -22.58 -25.89 -40.82
C VAL A 1156 -23.93 -25.58 -41.46
N GLY A 1157 -24.03 -24.43 -42.13
CA GLY A 1157 -25.22 -24.03 -42.89
C GLY A 1157 -24.88 -23.87 -44.36
N VAL A 1158 -25.74 -24.38 -45.25
CA VAL A 1158 -25.64 -24.18 -46.70
C VAL A 1158 -27.03 -23.81 -47.22
N GLY A 1159 -27.14 -22.66 -47.88
CA GLY A 1159 -28.41 -22.18 -48.40
C GLY A 1159 -28.29 -21.52 -49.77
N ALA A 1160 -29.42 -21.39 -50.45
CA ALA A 1160 -29.52 -20.60 -51.66
C ALA A 1160 -30.89 -19.94 -51.76
N THR A 1161 -30.87 -18.64 -52.05
CA THR A 1161 -32.08 -17.83 -52.26
C THR A 1161 -32.20 -17.46 -53.73
N LEU A 1162 -33.37 -17.69 -54.33
CA LEU A 1162 -33.75 -17.22 -55.66
C LEU A 1162 -34.72 -16.04 -55.51
N ASP A 1163 -34.27 -14.86 -55.89
CA ASP A 1163 -35.07 -13.63 -55.92
C ASP A 1163 -35.69 -13.43 -57.30
N LYS A 1164 -37.02 -13.52 -57.38
CA LYS A 1164 -37.76 -13.39 -58.65
C LYS A 1164 -38.21 -11.96 -58.88
N LYS A 1165 -38.26 -11.55 -60.14
CA LYS A 1165 -38.64 -10.19 -60.59
C LYS A 1165 -40.08 -9.74 -60.22
N ASN A 1166 -40.88 -10.60 -59.60
CA ASN A 1166 -42.26 -10.32 -59.16
C ASN A 1166 -42.39 -10.13 -57.64
N GLY A 1167 -41.28 -9.90 -56.91
CA GLY A 1167 -41.28 -9.66 -55.46
C GLY A 1167 -41.36 -10.93 -54.60
N VAL A 1168 -41.24 -12.12 -55.22
CA VAL A 1168 -41.25 -13.41 -54.53
C VAL A 1168 -39.83 -13.94 -54.39
N LYS A 1169 -39.41 -14.24 -53.15
CA LYS A 1169 -38.13 -14.89 -52.87
C LYS A 1169 -38.37 -16.32 -52.40
N LEU A 1170 -37.62 -17.26 -52.96
CA LEU A 1170 -37.65 -18.67 -52.58
C LEU A 1170 -36.28 -19.08 -52.04
N ARG A 1171 -36.22 -19.73 -50.88
CA ARG A 1171 -34.96 -20.22 -50.31
C ARG A 1171 -35.05 -21.69 -49.93
N LEU A 1172 -33.99 -22.43 -50.27
CA LEU A 1172 -33.74 -23.78 -49.78
C LEU A 1172 -32.47 -23.76 -48.93
N GLU A 1173 -32.52 -24.41 -47.77
CA GLU A 1173 -31.41 -24.41 -46.81
C GLU A 1173 -31.27 -25.75 -46.10
N TYR A 1174 -30.02 -26.10 -45.80
CA TYR A 1174 -29.62 -27.20 -44.95
C TYR A 1174 -28.73 -26.70 -43.81
N ASN A 1175 -28.99 -27.16 -42.60
CA ASN A 1175 -28.17 -26.91 -41.42
C ASN A 1175 -27.79 -28.22 -40.73
N GLY A 1176 -26.54 -28.31 -40.28
CA GLY A 1176 -26.02 -29.40 -39.45
C GLY A 1176 -25.44 -28.90 -38.12
N ASP A 1177 -25.80 -29.53 -37.01
CA ASP A 1177 -25.16 -29.36 -35.68
C ASP A 1177 -24.41 -30.66 -35.37
N PHE A 1178 -23.08 -30.59 -35.24
CA PHE A 1178 -22.21 -31.73 -35.01
C PHE A 1178 -21.45 -31.56 -33.70
N ARG A 1179 -21.68 -32.47 -32.76
CA ARG A 1179 -20.98 -32.52 -31.48
C ARG A 1179 -20.52 -33.94 -31.18
N HIS A 1180 -19.71 -34.10 -30.14
CA HIS A 1180 -19.34 -35.45 -29.71
C HIS A 1180 -20.61 -36.25 -29.34
N ALA A 1181 -20.81 -37.42 -29.97
CA ALA A 1181 -21.96 -38.32 -29.79
C ALA A 1181 -23.35 -37.72 -30.13
N TYR A 1182 -23.41 -36.62 -30.89
CA TYR A 1182 -24.66 -35.99 -31.33
C TYR A 1182 -24.54 -35.38 -32.73
N GLN A 1183 -25.56 -35.60 -33.56
CA GLN A 1183 -25.70 -34.94 -34.85
C GLN A 1183 -27.16 -34.56 -35.10
N ALA A 1184 -27.38 -33.38 -35.66
CA ALA A 1184 -28.69 -32.94 -36.13
C ALA A 1184 -28.60 -32.38 -37.54
N HIS A 1185 -29.64 -32.65 -38.32
CA HIS A 1185 -29.79 -32.22 -39.71
C HIS A 1185 -31.15 -31.56 -39.89
N THR A 1186 -31.17 -30.32 -40.33
CA THR A 1186 -32.41 -29.54 -40.52
C THR A 1186 -32.46 -28.99 -41.93
N GLY A 1187 -33.58 -29.22 -42.62
CA GLY A 1187 -33.90 -28.63 -43.91
C GLY A 1187 -34.98 -27.56 -43.77
N VAL A 1188 -34.83 -26.46 -44.51
CA VAL A 1188 -35.78 -25.35 -44.53
C VAL A 1188 -36.14 -24.99 -45.97
N LEU A 1189 -37.44 -24.80 -46.21
CA LEU A 1189 -37.96 -24.22 -47.44
C LEU A 1189 -38.74 -22.95 -47.10
N ARG A 1190 -38.29 -21.79 -47.59
CA ARG A 1190 -38.92 -20.48 -47.35
C ARG A 1190 -39.52 -19.93 -48.64
N ALA A 1191 -40.67 -19.28 -48.50
CA ALA A 1191 -41.18 -18.31 -49.46
C ALA A 1191 -41.45 -16.99 -48.74
N SER A 1192 -40.99 -15.87 -49.31
CA SER A 1192 -41.35 -14.53 -48.84
C SER A 1192 -41.90 -13.68 -49.98
N TRP A 1193 -42.80 -12.77 -49.63
CA TRP A 1193 -43.43 -11.82 -50.53
C TRP A 1193 -43.37 -10.42 -49.92
N ASP A 1194 -42.64 -9.53 -50.60
CA ASP A 1194 -42.43 -8.14 -50.21
C ASP A 1194 -43.54 -7.25 -50.84
N PHE A 1195 -44.14 -6.30 -50.10
CA PHE A 1195 -45.25 -5.46 -50.59
C PHE A 1195 -45.22 -3.99 -50.13
#